data_AF-A0A395SPF5-F1
#
_entry.id   AF-A0A395SPF5-F1
#
_cell.length_a   1.000
_cell.length_b   1.000
_cell.length_c   1.000
_cell.angle_alpha   90.00
_cell.angle_beta   90.00
_cell.angle_gamma   90.00
#
_symmetry.space_group_name_H-M   'P 1'
#
loop_
_entity.id
_entity.type
_entity.pdbx_description
1 polymer ?
#
loop_
_entity_poly.entity_id
_entity_poly.type
_entity_poly.pdbx_seq_one_letter_code
_entity_poly.pdbx_strand_id
1 'polypeptide(L)'
;MFVYEGRLDWKPYGDNETFVIILPNGPVRVGDTAYLFSQWTKDAQGTKKANFFQKSAIDKVSKTPGGDDAFIAKASYYSWEITSRDLYGKLDVVMSNPAGFKSKMEFKRIWQSKGEQATGAARIWTGKISWSQYASDEMGIFIVPEGFGEGKPVLSMWQWSRDGTGTEKAPSFRDASQKMLSDAGKGVKFSYHSYYDITCTWNEQTEKLSVHMKGPEANQELGEFTLSALIDRHSHDWNPPEFSAPEKTEVEVRLPQSQPSLPRILGPLPFPNGLIETLRHTMAFADQAGYLAKYAQDRFNALDADFHARGEQLNAANTENSELRKEIKKLIDDLNVEKSKTADLTKRLADAQAAHAAELKKRDEDLAKSKNHDQEDHKAIEQLLAQVGYERASKAEVQKKLDQTTTDLAAAEARLKAEAAKIVDLTARIATLEAQLEVEKREGDRLRGENKQKDESIQKLESEKNTLQCQLDQAREDFKEQEELVASKSDIIGKQAAEITRLGNTINEGTIAFEKLQTKFSEKAREMRTHLHENHTSTATPSAAAEPKLRFKCNLRSEISSNKHVFVDLNGAGGKTPPVHAISDGSYKWNSNQIWEIFTVPGSNTRVILKNAGNSFVLFSVGHGQNVRCERDHDTSDLAAQWDLQGATVDNVTDNTQVRFCNAKDETYLDLSGGNTNNGTAFLTYKGHGGANQAFKLWKH
;
A
#
# COMPACT_ATOMS: atom_id res chain seq x y z
N MET A 1 14.24 33.61 -34.37
CA MET A 1 13.10 34.10 -33.60
C MET A 1 13.48 34.02 -32.14
N PHE A 2 13.31 35.11 -31.42
CA PHE A 2 13.50 35.18 -29.98
C PHE A 2 12.13 35.34 -29.30
N VAL A 3 11.91 34.64 -28.19
CA VAL A 3 10.70 34.75 -27.38
C VAL A 3 11.09 35.24 -25.99
N TYR A 4 10.37 36.25 -25.54
CA TYR A 4 10.60 36.96 -24.29
C TYR A 4 9.37 36.86 -23.41
N GLU A 5 9.59 36.63 -22.10
CA GLU A 5 8.55 36.68 -21.08
C GLU A 5 8.86 37.83 -20.10
N GLY A 6 7.82 38.58 -19.77
CA GLY A 6 7.81 39.68 -18.82
C GLY A 6 6.39 39.86 -18.27
N ARG A 7 6.13 41.00 -17.64
CA ARG A 7 4.86 41.27 -16.94
C ARG A 7 4.25 42.59 -17.37
N LEU A 8 2.96 42.59 -17.71
CA LEU A 8 2.19 43.79 -18.02
C LEU A 8 1.82 44.52 -16.74
N ASP A 9 2.47 45.66 -16.49
CA ASP A 9 2.07 46.63 -15.48
C ASP A 9 1.61 47.92 -16.16
N TRP A 10 0.30 48.04 -16.39
CA TRP A 10 -0.37 49.20 -16.97
C TRP A 10 -1.64 49.50 -16.16
N LYS A 11 -1.42 49.91 -14.90
CA LYS A 11 -2.49 50.18 -13.93
C LYS A 11 -3.43 51.29 -14.39
N PRO A 12 -4.75 51.19 -14.13
CA PRO A 12 -5.44 50.11 -13.39
C PRO A 12 -5.85 48.90 -14.26
N TYR A 13 -5.48 48.83 -15.54
CA TYR A 13 -6.06 47.90 -16.51
C TYR A 13 -5.30 46.57 -16.63
N GLY A 14 -3.97 46.64 -16.66
CA GLY A 14 -3.08 45.49 -16.54
C GLY A 14 -2.28 45.61 -15.24
N ASP A 15 -2.34 44.58 -14.39
CA ASP A 15 -1.62 44.55 -13.12
C ASP A 15 -0.90 43.20 -12.98
N ASN A 16 0.39 43.18 -13.30
CA ASN A 16 1.25 42.00 -13.19
C ASN A 16 0.70 40.75 -13.91
N GLU A 17 0.12 40.90 -15.10
CA GLU A 17 -0.29 39.78 -15.96
C GLU A 17 0.89 39.33 -16.84
N THR A 18 1.00 38.04 -17.19
CA THR A 18 2.05 37.56 -18.11
C THR A 18 1.96 38.26 -19.48
N PHE A 19 3.12 38.69 -19.97
CA PHE A 19 3.28 39.39 -21.24
C PHE A 19 4.43 38.73 -22.02
N VAL A 20 4.14 38.30 -23.23
CA VAL A 20 5.09 37.69 -24.16
C VAL A 20 5.36 38.62 -25.34
N ILE A 21 6.63 38.82 -25.67
CA ILE A 21 7.08 39.54 -26.86
C ILE A 21 7.87 38.56 -27.74
N ILE A 22 7.57 38.54 -29.04
CA ILE A 22 8.26 37.72 -30.03
C ILE A 22 8.89 38.61 -31.10
N LEU A 23 10.18 38.39 -31.34
CA LEU A 23 11.01 39.13 -32.29
C LEU A 23 11.64 38.17 -33.33
N PRO A 24 12.19 38.69 -34.45
CA PRO A 24 13.00 37.93 -35.42
C PRO A 24 14.23 37.21 -34.85
N ASN A 25 15.13 36.70 -35.71
CA ASN A 25 16.41 36.14 -35.25
C ASN A 25 17.52 37.19 -35.34
N GLY A 26 18.24 37.42 -34.24
CA GLY A 26 19.34 38.38 -34.21
C GLY A 26 18.88 39.85 -34.10
N PRO A 27 19.73 40.81 -34.52
CA PRO A 27 19.44 42.23 -34.38
C PRO A 27 18.22 42.69 -35.19
N VAL A 28 17.36 43.47 -34.54
CA VAL A 28 16.11 44.01 -35.09
C VAL A 28 16.39 45.14 -36.09
N ARG A 29 15.60 45.20 -37.17
CA ARG A 29 15.67 46.19 -38.26
C ARG A 29 14.38 47.01 -38.36
N VAL A 30 14.45 48.17 -39.01
CA VAL A 30 13.25 48.92 -39.40
C VAL A 30 12.44 48.07 -40.38
N GLY A 31 11.12 48.02 -40.21
CA GLY A 31 10.22 47.16 -41.00
C GLY A 31 10.07 45.73 -40.47
N ASP A 32 10.90 45.27 -39.54
CA ASP A 32 10.65 44.00 -38.83
C ASP A 32 9.31 44.05 -38.08
N THR A 33 8.74 42.88 -37.79
CA THR A 33 7.53 42.78 -36.96
C THR A 33 7.85 42.29 -35.55
N ALA A 34 7.43 43.07 -34.55
CA ALA A 34 7.25 42.59 -33.18
C ALA A 34 5.81 42.08 -32.99
N TYR A 35 5.67 40.94 -32.32
CA TYR A 35 4.38 40.40 -31.90
C TYR A 35 4.28 40.46 -30.38
N LEU A 36 3.21 41.06 -29.86
CA LEU A 36 3.02 41.38 -28.45
C LEU A 36 1.72 40.72 -27.97
N PHE A 37 1.81 39.88 -26.93
CA PHE A 37 0.70 39.08 -26.41
C PHE A 37 0.61 39.21 -24.88
N SER A 38 -0.53 39.66 -24.37
CA SER A 38 -0.83 39.68 -22.94
C SER A 38 -2.35 39.60 -22.74
N GLN A 39 -2.84 39.92 -21.55
CA GLN A 39 -4.26 40.12 -21.27
C GLN A 39 -4.43 41.27 -20.28
N TRP A 40 -5.57 41.93 -20.31
CA TRP A 40 -5.93 42.90 -19.30
C TRP A 40 -6.40 42.19 -18.03
N THR A 41 -5.98 42.65 -16.86
CA THR A 41 -6.64 42.28 -15.60
C THR A 41 -8.11 42.72 -15.65
N LYS A 42 -8.34 43.93 -16.16
CA LYS A 42 -9.64 44.51 -16.51
C LYS A 42 -9.45 45.53 -17.64
N ASP A 43 -10.14 45.38 -18.77
CA ASP A 43 -10.06 46.36 -19.86
C ASP A 43 -10.81 47.68 -19.55
N ALA A 44 -10.81 48.62 -20.50
CA ALA A 44 -11.47 49.92 -20.36
C ALA A 44 -13.01 49.84 -20.34
N GLN A 45 -13.58 48.76 -20.88
CA GLN A 45 -15.02 48.46 -20.90
C GLN A 45 -15.46 47.76 -19.61
N GLY A 46 -14.51 47.18 -18.88
CA GLY A 46 -14.69 46.47 -17.62
C GLY A 46 -14.61 44.95 -17.71
N THR A 47 -14.33 44.39 -18.89
CA THR A 47 -14.13 42.96 -19.10
C THR A 47 -12.87 42.51 -18.36
N LYS A 48 -13.01 41.54 -17.45
CA LYS A 48 -11.85 40.90 -16.82
C LYS A 48 -11.14 40.00 -17.83
N LYS A 49 -9.83 39.82 -17.67
CA LYS A 49 -9.01 38.85 -18.42
C LYS A 49 -9.09 38.97 -19.96
N ALA A 50 -9.52 40.10 -20.52
CA ALA A 50 -9.61 40.25 -21.98
C ALA A 50 -8.22 40.11 -22.65
N ASN A 51 -8.07 39.14 -23.57
CA ASN A 51 -6.81 38.91 -24.28
C ASN A 51 -6.42 40.15 -25.12
N PHE A 52 -5.14 40.51 -25.07
CA PHE A 52 -4.54 41.60 -25.82
C PHE A 52 -3.48 41.03 -26.77
N PHE A 53 -3.71 41.20 -28.08
CA PHE A 53 -2.73 40.90 -29.11
C PHE A 53 -2.46 42.15 -29.95
N GLN A 54 -1.19 42.39 -30.26
CA GLN A 54 -0.77 43.45 -31.16
C GLN A 54 0.39 43.01 -32.06
N LYS A 55 0.25 43.25 -33.35
CA LYS A 55 1.29 43.11 -34.37
C LYS A 55 1.79 44.52 -34.73
N SER A 56 3.06 44.81 -34.44
CA SER A 56 3.64 46.15 -34.61
C SER A 56 4.86 46.09 -35.51
N ALA A 57 4.91 46.94 -36.53
CA ALA A 57 6.12 47.15 -37.31
C ALA A 57 7.12 48.01 -36.52
N ILE A 58 8.41 47.75 -36.71
CA ILE A 58 9.48 48.56 -36.13
C ILE A 58 9.66 49.83 -36.97
N ASP A 59 9.31 50.96 -36.37
CA ASP A 59 9.31 52.31 -36.95
C ASP A 59 10.71 52.92 -36.99
N LYS A 60 11.53 52.63 -35.97
CA LYS A 60 12.88 53.16 -35.82
C LYS A 60 13.78 52.17 -35.09
N VAL A 61 15.04 52.09 -35.48
CA VAL A 61 16.12 51.42 -34.75
C VAL A 61 17.26 52.43 -34.53
N SER A 62 17.98 52.29 -33.42
CA SER A 62 19.09 53.15 -33.01
C SER A 62 20.00 52.41 -32.03
N LYS A 63 21.20 52.95 -31.74
CA LYS A 63 22.10 52.43 -30.71
C LYS A 63 22.09 53.30 -29.46
N THR A 64 22.13 52.68 -28.28
CA THR A 64 22.41 53.39 -27.02
C THR A 64 23.92 53.72 -26.92
N PRO A 65 24.34 54.61 -26.00
CA PRO A 65 25.76 54.83 -25.71
C PRO A 65 26.53 53.58 -25.26
N GLY A 66 25.83 52.52 -24.82
CA GLY A 66 26.42 51.22 -24.45
C GLY A 66 26.50 50.21 -25.61
N GLY A 67 26.02 50.54 -26.81
CA GLY A 67 26.00 49.64 -27.97
C GLY A 67 24.78 48.70 -28.06
N ASP A 68 23.87 48.74 -27.08
CA ASP A 68 22.57 48.08 -27.13
C ASP A 68 21.70 48.65 -28.27
N ASP A 69 20.83 47.82 -28.87
CA ASP A 69 19.82 48.31 -29.82
C ASP A 69 18.61 48.88 -29.07
N ALA A 70 18.22 50.11 -29.41
CA ALA A 70 17.01 50.77 -28.96
C ALA A 70 16.09 51.04 -30.16
N PHE A 71 14.90 50.46 -30.15
CA PHE A 71 13.95 50.47 -31.27
C PHE A 71 12.51 50.75 -30.82
N ILE A 72 11.68 51.25 -31.74
CA ILE A 72 10.30 51.63 -31.44
C ILE A 72 9.34 50.77 -32.26
N ALA A 73 8.49 50.00 -31.60
CA ALA A 73 7.35 49.33 -32.21
C ALA A 73 6.10 50.20 -32.03
N LYS A 74 5.59 50.81 -33.09
CA LYS A 74 4.38 51.65 -33.05
C LYS A 74 3.13 50.86 -33.42
N ALA A 75 2.01 51.24 -32.82
CA ALA A 75 0.67 50.80 -33.19
C ALA A 75 -0.33 51.96 -33.05
N SER A 76 -1.61 51.70 -33.31
CA SER A 76 -2.68 52.70 -33.43
C SER A 76 -3.03 53.47 -32.16
N TYR A 77 -2.58 53.03 -30.98
CA TYR A 77 -2.82 53.71 -29.70
C TYR A 77 -1.62 53.59 -28.76
N TYR A 78 -1.15 52.37 -28.50
CA TYR A 78 0.06 52.14 -27.72
C TYR A 78 1.31 52.20 -28.58
N SER A 79 2.39 52.78 -28.02
CA SER A 79 3.73 52.76 -28.61
C SER A 79 4.73 52.18 -27.61
N TRP A 80 5.65 51.35 -28.12
CA TRP A 80 6.58 50.56 -27.33
C TRP A 80 8.02 50.98 -27.66
N GLU A 81 8.68 51.66 -26.74
CA GLU A 81 10.12 51.93 -26.81
C GLU A 81 10.84 50.73 -26.18
N ILE A 82 11.61 49.98 -26.96
CA ILE A 82 12.23 48.71 -26.55
C ILE A 82 13.75 48.84 -26.67
N THR A 83 14.47 48.51 -25.60
CA THR A 83 15.94 48.46 -25.59
C THR A 83 16.41 47.04 -25.31
N SER A 84 17.19 46.44 -26.20
CA SER A 84 17.84 45.16 -25.96
C SER A 84 18.86 45.28 -24.83
N ARG A 85 19.06 44.25 -24.01
CA ARG A 85 20.20 44.15 -23.08
C ARG A 85 20.81 42.76 -23.13
N ASP A 86 22.04 42.61 -22.62
CA ASP A 86 22.75 41.34 -22.51
C ASP A 86 22.78 40.53 -23.82
N LEU A 87 23.14 41.19 -24.94
CA LEU A 87 23.11 40.62 -26.31
C LEU A 87 21.73 39.99 -26.64
N TYR A 88 20.69 40.80 -26.52
CA TYR A 88 19.27 40.42 -26.64
C TYR A 88 18.81 39.37 -25.59
N GLY A 89 19.58 39.10 -24.54
CA GLY A 89 19.19 38.21 -23.44
C GLY A 89 18.03 38.75 -22.59
N LYS A 90 17.85 40.09 -22.58
CA LYS A 90 16.70 40.79 -21.98
C LYS A 90 16.20 41.91 -22.90
N LEU A 91 15.02 42.44 -22.60
CA LEU A 91 14.51 43.70 -23.15
C LEU A 91 14.03 44.62 -22.01
N ASP A 92 14.46 45.87 -22.02
CA ASP A 92 13.89 46.96 -21.22
C ASP A 92 12.80 47.63 -22.08
N VAL A 93 11.54 47.55 -21.68
CA VAL A 93 10.37 47.97 -22.49
C VAL A 93 9.60 49.10 -21.82
N VAL A 94 9.34 50.17 -22.57
CA VAL A 94 8.51 51.30 -22.13
C VAL A 94 7.25 51.36 -22.99
N MET A 95 6.12 51.02 -22.38
CA MET A 95 4.78 51.21 -22.94
C MET A 95 4.37 52.66 -22.78
N SER A 96 3.71 53.22 -23.79
CA SER A 96 3.20 54.60 -23.77
C SER A 96 1.87 54.74 -24.51
N ASN A 97 1.06 55.74 -24.14
CA ASN A 97 -0.20 56.07 -24.82
C ASN A 97 -0.23 57.53 -25.31
N PRO A 98 -1.23 57.96 -26.10
CA PRO A 98 -1.26 59.31 -26.68
C PRO A 98 -1.47 60.44 -25.66
N ALA A 99 -1.86 60.10 -24.42
CA ALA A 99 -1.98 61.05 -23.31
C ALA A 99 -0.67 61.19 -22.50
N GLY A 100 0.44 60.59 -22.96
CA GLY A 100 1.77 60.74 -22.36
C GLY A 100 2.05 59.87 -21.13
N PHE A 101 1.10 59.03 -20.70
CA PHE A 101 1.37 58.04 -19.66
C PHE A 101 2.41 57.03 -20.17
N LYS A 102 3.32 56.63 -19.28
CA LYS A 102 4.36 55.63 -19.55
C LYS A 102 4.42 54.60 -18.43
N SER A 103 4.72 53.35 -18.78
CA SER A 103 5.10 52.30 -17.83
C SER A 103 6.32 51.55 -18.32
N LYS A 104 7.18 51.11 -17.40
CA LYS A 104 8.43 50.39 -17.67
C LYS A 104 8.31 48.94 -17.21
N MET A 105 8.74 48.01 -18.05
CA MET A 105 8.64 46.58 -17.84
C MET A 105 9.92 45.89 -18.33
N GLU A 106 10.42 44.92 -17.57
CA GLU A 106 11.57 44.10 -17.96
C GLU A 106 11.11 42.74 -18.50
N PHE A 107 11.80 42.24 -19.52
CA PHE A 107 11.53 40.94 -20.13
C PHE A 107 12.82 40.12 -20.27
N LYS A 108 12.73 38.81 -20.05
CA LYS A 108 13.84 37.86 -20.20
C LYS A 108 13.62 37.00 -21.44
N ARG A 109 14.68 36.74 -22.23
CA ARG A 109 14.63 35.78 -23.34
C ARG A 109 14.45 34.37 -22.77
N ILE A 110 13.27 33.79 -22.95
CA ILE A 110 12.93 32.42 -22.51
C ILE A 110 13.22 31.38 -23.59
N TRP A 111 13.25 31.78 -24.87
CA TRP A 111 13.58 30.87 -25.97
C TRP A 111 14.27 31.56 -27.14
N GLN A 112 15.10 30.78 -27.85
CA GLN A 112 15.71 31.13 -29.14
C GLN A 112 15.81 29.90 -30.04
N SER A 113 15.70 30.10 -31.35
CA SER A 113 15.91 29.08 -32.38
C SER A 113 17.35 28.58 -32.36
N LYS A 114 17.55 27.26 -32.54
CA LYS A 114 18.81 26.55 -32.23
C LYS A 114 19.60 26.09 -33.48
N GLY A 115 19.23 26.55 -34.68
CA GLY A 115 19.88 26.20 -35.94
C GLY A 115 20.01 27.39 -36.91
N GLU A 116 20.88 27.24 -37.91
CA GLU A 116 21.22 28.31 -38.88
C GLU A 116 20.04 28.69 -39.79
N GLN A 117 19.21 27.71 -40.16
CA GLN A 117 17.94 27.92 -40.85
C GLN A 117 16.86 26.99 -40.24
N ALA A 118 15.71 27.56 -39.88
CA ALA A 118 14.56 26.77 -39.45
C ALA A 118 13.66 26.43 -40.64
N THR A 119 13.30 25.15 -40.77
CA THR A 119 12.71 24.55 -41.97
C THR A 119 11.18 24.63 -42.02
N GLY A 120 10.60 25.77 -41.63
CA GLY A 120 9.15 25.96 -41.67
C GLY A 120 8.66 27.32 -41.16
N ALA A 121 7.52 27.75 -41.70
CA ALA A 121 6.78 28.91 -41.22
C ALA A 121 6.32 28.71 -39.77
N ALA A 122 6.57 29.70 -38.92
CA ALA A 122 6.17 29.63 -37.52
C ALA A 122 4.68 29.96 -37.37
N ARG A 123 3.95 29.21 -36.53
CA ARG A 123 2.56 29.51 -36.17
C ARG A 123 2.46 29.79 -34.68
N ILE A 124 1.67 30.80 -34.33
CA ILE A 124 1.35 31.22 -32.96
C ILE A 124 -0.18 31.24 -32.83
N TRP A 125 -0.71 30.42 -31.93
CA TRP A 125 -2.13 30.42 -31.55
C TRP A 125 -2.30 31.01 -30.15
N THR A 126 -3.37 31.76 -29.94
CA THR A 126 -3.76 32.24 -28.61
C THR A 126 -5.22 31.89 -28.31
N GLY A 127 -5.55 31.81 -27.03
CA GLY A 127 -6.85 31.39 -26.55
C GLY A 127 -6.94 31.49 -25.04
N LYS A 128 -7.77 30.64 -24.44
CA LYS A 128 -8.02 30.60 -23.00
C LYS A 128 -7.74 29.22 -22.43
N ILE A 129 -7.24 29.20 -21.20
CA ILE A 129 -6.97 28.01 -20.40
C ILE A 129 -7.73 28.15 -19.08
N SER A 130 -8.56 27.16 -18.81
CA SER A 130 -9.04 26.85 -17.47
C SER A 130 -8.61 25.41 -17.14
N TRP A 131 -7.90 25.23 -16.02
CA TRP A 131 -7.33 23.93 -15.64
C TRP A 131 -7.49 23.70 -14.14
N SER A 132 -8.37 22.73 -13.81
CA SER A 132 -8.66 22.35 -12.43
C SER A 132 -8.92 23.59 -11.55
N GLN A 133 -8.26 23.70 -10.40
CA GLN A 133 -8.29 24.85 -9.49
C GLN A 133 -7.16 25.88 -9.73
N TYR A 134 -6.27 25.67 -10.70
CA TYR A 134 -5.00 26.41 -10.82
C TYR A 134 -5.02 27.54 -11.86
N ALA A 135 -5.81 27.40 -12.94
CA ALA A 135 -6.04 28.44 -13.93
C ALA A 135 -7.54 28.60 -14.19
N SER A 136 -8.00 29.85 -14.25
CA SER A 136 -9.37 30.23 -14.56
C SER A 136 -9.38 31.40 -15.54
N ASP A 137 -9.80 31.13 -16.78
CA ASP A 137 -9.81 32.08 -17.91
C ASP A 137 -8.47 32.80 -18.14
N GLU A 138 -7.35 32.08 -18.02
CA GLU A 138 -6.01 32.64 -18.26
C GLU A 138 -5.63 32.54 -19.74
N MET A 139 -4.94 33.55 -20.28
CA MET A 139 -4.44 33.47 -21.66
C MET A 139 -3.42 32.33 -21.80
N GLY A 140 -3.68 31.43 -22.76
CA GLY A 140 -2.70 30.46 -23.24
C GLY A 140 -2.19 30.82 -24.63
N ILE A 141 -0.89 30.63 -24.85
CA ILE A 141 -0.20 30.82 -26.14
C ILE A 141 0.53 29.52 -26.49
N PHE A 142 0.32 29.02 -27.71
CA PHE A 142 1.01 27.86 -28.27
C PHE A 142 1.76 28.27 -29.54
N ILE A 143 3.01 27.79 -29.69
CA ILE A 143 3.90 28.21 -30.77
C ILE A 143 4.62 26.99 -31.35
N VAL A 144 4.58 26.81 -32.67
CA VAL A 144 5.53 25.93 -33.38
C VAL A 144 6.55 26.81 -34.11
N PRO A 145 7.66 27.20 -33.46
CA PRO A 145 8.54 28.27 -33.96
C PRO A 145 9.31 27.90 -35.23
N GLU A 146 9.32 26.63 -35.61
CA GLU A 146 10.06 26.08 -36.76
C GLU A 146 9.13 25.22 -37.66
N GLY A 147 7.81 25.43 -37.53
CA GLY A 147 6.77 24.64 -38.17
C GLY A 147 6.56 23.26 -37.55
N PHE A 148 5.74 22.43 -38.20
CA PHE A 148 5.46 21.06 -37.77
C PHE A 148 6.57 20.08 -38.17
N GLY A 149 6.73 18.99 -37.41
CA GLY A 149 7.59 17.85 -37.72
C GLY A 149 8.15 17.13 -36.49
N GLU A 150 8.51 15.85 -36.63
CA GLU A 150 9.09 15.04 -35.54
C GLU A 150 10.36 15.70 -34.98
N GLY A 151 10.47 15.75 -33.65
CA GLY A 151 11.61 16.34 -32.95
C GLY A 151 11.65 17.88 -32.93
N LYS A 152 10.89 18.57 -33.81
CA LYS A 152 10.91 20.04 -33.89
C LYS A 152 10.41 20.68 -32.59
N PRO A 153 10.89 21.89 -32.22
CA PRO A 153 10.41 22.59 -31.04
C PRO A 153 8.91 22.91 -31.11
N VAL A 154 8.25 22.84 -29.96
CA VAL A 154 6.96 23.44 -29.64
C VAL A 154 7.09 24.15 -28.29
N LEU A 155 6.51 25.36 -28.23
CA LEU A 155 6.42 26.15 -27.02
C LEU A 155 4.97 26.25 -26.58
N SER A 156 4.73 26.16 -25.28
CA SER A 156 3.44 26.51 -24.70
C SER A 156 3.63 27.30 -23.42
N MET A 157 2.90 28.41 -23.30
CA MET A 157 3.02 29.34 -22.19
C MET A 157 1.67 29.90 -21.75
N TRP A 158 1.51 30.04 -20.44
CA TRP A 158 0.36 30.63 -19.78
C TRP A 158 0.77 31.13 -18.39
N GLN A 159 -0.17 31.60 -17.60
CA GLN A 159 0.03 31.79 -16.16
C GLN A 159 -1.01 31.00 -15.37
N TRP A 160 -0.65 30.54 -14.18
CA TRP A 160 -1.61 30.04 -13.20
C TRP A 160 -2.29 31.22 -12.53
N SER A 161 -3.62 31.19 -12.40
CA SER A 161 -4.33 32.13 -11.52
C SER A 161 -3.79 32.01 -10.09
N ARG A 162 -3.56 30.76 -9.65
CA ARG A 162 -2.81 30.40 -8.44
C ARG A 162 -2.15 29.04 -8.64
N ASP A 163 -0.85 28.92 -8.41
CA ASP A 163 -0.13 27.65 -8.61
C ASP A 163 -0.26 26.67 -7.42
N GLY A 164 0.35 25.49 -7.55
CA GLY A 164 0.35 24.44 -6.52
C GLY A 164 1.09 24.79 -5.21
N THR A 165 1.82 25.91 -5.16
CA THR A 165 2.42 26.46 -3.93
C THR A 165 1.58 27.57 -3.30
N GLY A 166 0.58 28.08 -4.03
CA GLY A 166 -0.27 29.19 -3.64
C GLY A 166 0.15 30.54 -4.23
N THR A 167 1.17 30.62 -5.09
CA THR A 167 1.60 31.86 -5.73
C THR A 167 0.63 32.26 -6.85
N GLU A 168 0.14 33.49 -6.80
CA GLU A 168 -0.81 34.03 -7.78
C GLU A 168 -0.12 34.53 -9.06
N LYS A 169 -0.82 34.41 -10.19
CA LYS A 169 -0.36 34.82 -11.53
C LYS A 169 1.00 34.21 -11.92
N ALA A 170 1.40 33.06 -11.36
CA ALA A 170 2.71 32.47 -11.60
C ALA A 170 2.88 32.05 -13.08
N PRO A 171 3.97 32.43 -13.77
CA PRO A 171 4.19 32.06 -15.16
C PRO A 171 4.44 30.55 -15.32
N SER A 172 4.01 29.99 -16.45
CA SER A 172 4.25 28.58 -16.79
C SER A 172 4.68 28.47 -18.25
N PHE A 173 5.93 28.10 -18.48
CA PHE A 173 6.56 27.98 -19.80
C PHE A 173 7.11 26.56 -20.03
N ARG A 174 7.05 26.09 -21.28
CA ARG A 174 7.55 24.78 -21.74
C ARG A 174 8.26 24.94 -23.10
N ASP A 175 9.50 24.47 -23.20
CA ASP A 175 10.24 24.20 -24.45
C ASP A 175 10.35 22.68 -24.58
N ALA A 176 9.72 22.09 -25.60
CA ALA A 176 9.65 20.65 -25.80
C ALA A 176 9.72 20.28 -27.29
N SER A 177 10.00 19.01 -27.59
CA SER A 177 9.96 18.49 -28.97
C SER A 177 8.59 17.88 -29.31
N GLN A 178 8.12 18.18 -30.51
CA GLN A 178 6.92 17.59 -31.11
C GLN A 178 7.15 16.09 -31.39
N LYS A 179 6.23 15.25 -30.94
CA LYS A 179 6.05 13.87 -31.37
C LYS A 179 4.80 13.79 -32.25
N MET A 180 4.96 13.44 -33.51
CA MET A 180 3.88 13.39 -34.49
C MET A 180 2.96 12.19 -34.24
N LEU A 181 1.66 12.35 -34.50
CA LEU A 181 0.65 11.31 -34.37
C LEU A 181 -0.03 11.07 -35.73
N SER A 182 -0.35 9.81 -36.04
CA SER A 182 -0.85 9.37 -37.35
C SER A 182 -2.23 9.94 -37.74
N ASP A 183 -3.02 10.33 -36.76
CA ASP A 183 -4.49 10.45 -36.91
C ASP A 183 -4.93 11.92 -37.02
N ALA A 184 -4.38 12.65 -38.00
CA ALA A 184 -4.58 14.09 -38.15
C ALA A 184 -5.69 14.51 -39.14
N GLY A 185 -6.02 13.67 -40.13
CA GLY A 185 -7.02 13.99 -41.15
C GLY A 185 -6.62 15.19 -42.02
N LYS A 186 -7.40 16.28 -41.98
CA LYS A 186 -7.14 17.54 -42.71
C LYS A 186 -6.38 18.54 -41.82
N GLY A 187 -5.15 18.19 -41.45
CA GLY A 187 -4.38 18.99 -40.51
C GLY A 187 -3.19 18.25 -39.94
N VAL A 188 -2.74 18.66 -38.76
CA VAL A 188 -1.56 18.09 -38.10
C VAL A 188 -1.88 17.80 -36.63
N LYS A 189 -1.56 16.58 -36.20
CA LYS A 189 -1.72 16.13 -34.82
C LYS A 189 -0.37 15.73 -34.25
N PHE A 190 -0.04 16.27 -33.10
CA PHE A 190 1.22 16.02 -32.41
C PHE A 190 1.01 16.06 -30.90
N SER A 191 1.93 15.47 -30.15
CA SER A 191 1.96 15.54 -28.69
C SER A 191 3.36 15.87 -28.19
N TYR A 192 3.45 16.25 -26.92
CA TYR A 192 4.70 16.44 -26.21
C TYR A 192 4.46 16.26 -24.71
N HIS A 193 5.50 15.87 -23.98
CA HIS A 193 5.46 15.74 -22.53
C HIS A 193 6.31 16.83 -21.88
N SER A 194 5.73 17.55 -20.92
CA SER A 194 6.47 18.52 -20.10
C SER A 194 5.69 18.75 -18.79
N TYR A 195 5.89 17.82 -17.84
CA TYR A 195 5.06 17.54 -16.65
C TYR A 195 3.65 17.04 -16.99
N TYR A 196 2.97 17.70 -17.92
CA TYR A 196 1.71 17.25 -18.51
C TYR A 196 1.95 16.51 -19.82
N ASP A 197 1.09 15.53 -20.11
CA ASP A 197 0.91 14.97 -21.45
C ASP A 197 -0.01 15.93 -22.22
N ILE A 198 0.53 16.64 -23.22
CA ILE A 198 -0.24 17.59 -24.04
C ILE A 198 -0.37 17.03 -25.45
N THR A 199 -1.60 17.01 -25.98
CA THR A 199 -1.90 16.61 -27.37
C THR A 199 -2.58 17.76 -28.09
N CYS A 200 -1.99 18.18 -29.19
CA CYS A 200 -2.43 19.29 -30.02
C CYS A 200 -2.92 18.78 -31.37
N THR A 201 -4.10 19.24 -31.79
CA THR A 201 -4.67 18.95 -33.12
C THR A 201 -4.95 20.26 -33.83
N TRP A 202 -4.14 20.58 -34.85
CA TRP A 202 -4.35 21.72 -35.74
C TRP A 202 -5.25 21.31 -36.91
N ASN A 203 -6.26 22.13 -37.20
CA ASN A 203 -7.18 21.94 -38.32
C ASN A 203 -6.86 22.96 -39.42
N GLU A 204 -6.45 22.48 -40.59
CA GLU A 204 -6.06 23.30 -41.73
C GLU A 204 -7.22 24.15 -42.28
N GLN A 205 -8.47 23.69 -42.15
CA GLN A 205 -9.64 24.38 -42.68
C GLN A 205 -10.13 25.55 -41.81
N THR A 206 -9.77 25.57 -40.53
CA THR A 206 -10.18 26.62 -39.57
C THR A 206 -8.99 27.40 -38.99
N GLU A 207 -7.76 26.97 -39.28
CA GLU A 207 -6.49 27.38 -38.65
C GLU A 207 -6.50 27.33 -37.10
N LYS A 208 -7.49 26.66 -36.49
CA LYS A 208 -7.58 26.46 -35.03
C LYS A 208 -6.67 25.33 -34.56
N LEU A 209 -6.21 25.46 -33.32
CA LEU A 209 -5.50 24.42 -32.58
C LEU A 209 -6.37 23.97 -31.40
N SER A 210 -6.89 22.74 -31.43
CA SER A 210 -7.51 22.10 -30.26
C SER A 210 -6.41 21.52 -29.37
N VAL A 211 -6.46 21.78 -28.07
CA VAL A 211 -5.43 21.32 -27.12
C VAL A 211 -6.06 20.51 -25.98
N HIS A 212 -5.72 19.23 -25.93
CA HIS A 212 -6.00 18.33 -24.83
C HIS A 212 -4.82 18.31 -23.85
N MET A 213 -5.09 18.37 -22.56
CA MET A 213 -4.06 18.24 -21.52
C MET A 213 -4.45 17.20 -20.47
N LYS A 214 -3.46 16.39 -20.08
CA LYS A 214 -3.57 15.36 -19.06
C LYS A 214 -2.45 15.53 -18.05
N GLY A 215 -2.82 15.51 -16.77
CA GLY A 215 -1.92 15.63 -15.64
C GLY A 215 -2.33 14.77 -14.45
N PRO A 216 -1.65 14.91 -13.30
CA PRO A 216 -2.04 14.25 -12.07
C PRO A 216 -3.42 14.66 -11.54
N GLU A 217 -3.90 15.85 -11.90
CA GLU A 217 -5.06 16.50 -11.28
C GLU A 217 -6.31 16.54 -12.18
N ALA A 218 -6.15 16.43 -13.50
CA ALA A 218 -7.23 16.45 -14.49
C ALA A 218 -6.81 15.80 -15.83
N ASN A 219 -7.81 15.52 -16.68
CA ASN A 219 -7.66 14.99 -18.04
C ASN A 219 -8.79 15.56 -18.91
N GLN A 220 -8.53 16.67 -19.62
CA GLN A 220 -9.57 17.48 -20.27
C GLN A 220 -9.03 18.25 -21.49
N GLU A 221 -9.95 18.66 -22.37
CA GLU A 221 -9.67 19.75 -23.30
C GLU A 221 -9.40 21.06 -22.53
N LEU A 222 -8.43 21.84 -23.00
CA LEU A 222 -8.23 23.23 -22.54
C LEU A 222 -9.07 24.22 -23.34
N GLY A 223 -9.32 23.91 -24.62
CA GLY A 223 -10.13 24.72 -25.53
C GLY A 223 -9.63 24.71 -26.97
N GLU A 224 -10.25 25.53 -27.81
CA GLU A 224 -9.75 25.88 -29.14
C GLU A 224 -8.96 27.19 -29.10
N PHE A 225 -7.75 27.18 -29.67
CA PHE A 225 -6.87 28.34 -29.78
C PHE A 225 -6.88 28.85 -31.22
N THR A 226 -6.99 30.17 -31.40
CA THR A 226 -7.11 30.83 -32.70
C THR A 226 -5.74 31.28 -33.21
N LEU A 227 -5.43 31.00 -34.48
CA LEU A 227 -4.19 31.47 -35.09
C LEU A 227 -4.11 32.99 -35.02
N SER A 228 -3.12 33.48 -34.30
CA SER A 228 -2.90 34.91 -34.06
C SER A 228 -1.76 35.45 -34.93
N ALA A 229 -0.80 34.60 -35.31
CA ALA A 229 0.19 34.91 -36.33
C ALA A 229 0.69 33.66 -37.07
N LEU A 230 0.73 33.76 -38.40
CA LEU A 230 1.58 32.96 -39.27
C LEU A 230 2.78 33.81 -39.67
N ILE A 231 3.99 33.33 -39.39
CA ILE A 231 5.26 33.96 -39.74
C ILE A 231 5.94 33.08 -40.79
N ASP A 232 5.63 33.36 -42.05
CA ASP A 232 6.33 32.74 -43.17
C ASP A 232 7.78 33.29 -43.27
N ARG A 233 8.70 32.47 -43.80
CA ARG A 233 10.14 32.75 -43.84
C ARG A 233 10.68 32.84 -45.27
N HIS A 234 9.96 33.55 -46.14
CA HIS A 234 10.38 33.81 -47.52
C HIS A 234 11.09 35.16 -47.68
N SER A 235 12.15 35.14 -48.51
CA SER A 235 12.95 36.27 -49.03
C SER A 235 13.37 37.36 -48.03
N HIS A 236 14.65 37.35 -47.65
CA HIS A 236 15.35 38.63 -47.47
C HIS A 236 15.53 39.27 -48.85
N ASP A 237 14.84 40.38 -49.09
CA ASP A 237 15.23 41.29 -50.17
C ASP A 237 16.51 42.00 -49.73
N TRP A 238 17.53 42.03 -50.60
CA TRP A 238 18.90 42.39 -50.20
C TRP A 238 19.23 43.88 -50.32
N ASN A 239 18.37 44.66 -50.99
CA ASN A 239 18.55 46.11 -51.17
C ASN A 239 17.46 46.90 -50.43
N PRO A 240 17.77 47.61 -49.33
CA PRO A 240 16.87 48.62 -48.78
C PRO A 240 16.89 49.89 -49.66
N PRO A 241 15.78 50.63 -49.79
CA PRO A 241 15.78 51.93 -50.46
C PRO A 241 16.45 52.99 -49.58
N GLU A 242 17.44 53.68 -50.13
CA GLU A 242 18.08 54.85 -49.48
C GLU A 242 17.16 56.08 -49.53
N PHE A 243 17.19 56.88 -48.45
CA PHE A 243 16.54 58.20 -48.40
C PHE A 243 17.58 59.28 -48.07
N SER A 244 17.67 60.31 -48.91
CA SER A 244 18.69 61.36 -48.85
C SER A 244 18.32 62.53 -47.93
N ALA A 245 19.34 63.25 -47.45
CA ALA A 245 19.21 64.45 -46.62
C ALA A 245 19.20 65.76 -47.45
N PRO A 246 18.65 66.89 -46.94
CA PRO A 246 18.48 68.15 -47.69
C PRO A 246 19.58 69.21 -47.48
N GLU A 247 19.75 70.12 -48.46
CA GLU A 247 20.77 71.19 -48.50
C GLU A 247 20.19 72.64 -48.36
N LYS A 248 21.05 73.68 -48.47
CA LYS A 248 20.75 75.14 -48.31
C LYS A 248 21.62 76.05 -49.23
N THR A 249 21.21 77.33 -49.43
CA THR A 249 21.83 78.32 -50.37
C THR A 249 21.68 79.81 -49.92
N GLU A 250 22.52 80.76 -50.41
CA GLU A 250 22.61 82.21 -50.02
C GLU A 250 22.88 83.21 -51.20
N VAL A 251 22.85 84.57 -51.01
CA VAL A 251 22.82 85.67 -52.05
C VAL A 251 23.47 87.05 -51.58
N GLU A 252 23.81 88.03 -52.48
CA GLU A 252 24.70 89.25 -52.24
C GLU A 252 24.29 90.64 -52.92
N VAL A 253 24.84 91.87 -52.56
CA VAL A 253 24.37 93.28 -52.95
C VAL A 253 25.44 94.48 -52.95
N ARG A 254 25.27 95.69 -53.61
CA ARG A 254 26.18 96.94 -53.67
C ARG A 254 25.55 98.40 -53.97
N LEU A 255 26.29 99.57 -53.94
CA LEU A 255 25.84 101.06 -54.01
C LEU A 255 26.81 102.22 -54.63
N PRO A 256 26.43 103.57 -54.84
CA PRO A 256 27.10 104.70 -55.66
C PRO A 256 27.32 106.24 -55.12
N GLN A 257 27.65 107.33 -55.94
CA GLN A 257 28.12 108.79 -55.58
C GLN A 257 27.75 110.10 -56.49
N SER A 258 28.28 111.39 -56.28
CA SER A 258 27.82 112.80 -56.80
C SER A 258 28.80 114.09 -57.02
N GLN A 259 28.36 115.38 -57.38
CA GLN A 259 29.16 116.66 -57.81
C GLN A 259 28.56 118.20 -57.68
N PRO A 260 29.25 119.40 -58.00
CA PRO A 260 28.97 120.89 -57.62
C PRO A 260 29.02 122.16 -58.66
N SER A 261 29.10 123.52 -58.29
CA SER A 261 28.87 124.83 -59.11
C SER A 261 29.65 126.27 -58.86
N LEU A 262 29.20 127.52 -59.33
CA LEU A 262 29.99 128.84 -59.66
C LEU A 262 29.41 130.36 -59.43
N PRO A 263 30.14 131.56 -59.66
CA PRO A 263 29.88 133.00 -59.13
C PRO A 263 29.73 134.33 -60.06
N ARG A 264 29.99 135.63 -59.59
CA ARG A 264 29.62 137.04 -60.15
C ARG A 264 30.60 138.30 -59.97
N ILE A 265 30.28 139.56 -60.45
CA ILE A 265 31.10 140.86 -60.57
C ILE A 265 30.38 142.23 -60.19
N LEU A 266 31.06 143.42 -60.05
CA LEU A 266 30.59 144.80 -59.56
C LEU A 266 31.22 146.09 -60.23
N GLY A 267 30.58 147.31 -60.18
CA GLY A 267 31.15 148.67 -60.52
C GLY A 267 30.17 149.94 -60.58
N PRO A 268 30.61 151.24 -60.47
CA PRO A 268 29.73 152.46 -60.32
C PRO A 268 29.79 153.62 -61.40
N LEU A 269 28.99 154.72 -61.27
CA LEU A 269 28.69 155.77 -62.31
C LEU A 269 28.59 157.28 -61.83
N PRO A 270 28.65 158.31 -62.73
CA PRO A 270 28.56 159.78 -62.42
C PRO A 270 27.36 160.58 -63.03
N PHE A 271 27.25 161.91 -62.78
CA PHE A 271 26.15 162.84 -63.18
C PHE A 271 26.49 163.84 -64.35
N PRO A 272 25.50 164.53 -64.99
CA PRO A 272 25.66 165.37 -66.20
C PRO A 272 25.54 166.91 -66.01
N ASN A 273 25.79 167.69 -67.08
CA ASN A 273 26.14 169.13 -67.00
C ASN A 273 25.28 170.15 -67.79
N GLY A 274 24.23 169.76 -68.52
CA GLY A 274 23.42 170.74 -69.29
C GLY A 274 21.99 170.31 -69.64
N LEU A 275 21.10 171.27 -69.93
CA LEU A 275 19.63 171.08 -69.91
C LEU A 275 19.10 169.84 -70.65
N ILE A 276 19.62 169.50 -71.83
CA ILE A 276 19.20 168.30 -72.59
C ILE A 276 19.75 167.02 -71.96
N GLU A 277 20.96 167.04 -71.41
CA GLU A 277 21.45 165.93 -70.58
C GLU A 277 20.66 165.81 -69.29
N THR A 278 20.31 166.93 -68.63
CA THR A 278 19.45 166.94 -67.44
C THR A 278 18.13 166.26 -67.76
N LEU A 279 17.43 166.65 -68.83
CA LEU A 279 16.17 166.02 -69.24
C LEU A 279 16.32 164.52 -69.57
N ARG A 280 17.40 164.12 -70.28
CA ARG A 280 17.70 162.70 -70.51
C ARG A 280 17.99 161.94 -69.22
N HIS A 281 18.73 162.53 -68.29
CA HIS A 281 19.11 161.91 -67.03
C HIS A 281 17.92 161.86 -66.05
N THR A 282 17.03 162.85 -66.10
CA THR A 282 15.73 162.83 -65.38
C THR A 282 14.79 161.77 -65.96
N MET A 283 14.73 161.60 -67.28
CA MET A 283 14.01 160.47 -67.89
C MET A 283 14.61 159.13 -67.47
N ALA A 284 15.94 158.97 -67.51
CA ALA A 284 16.62 157.76 -67.06
C ALA A 284 16.41 157.51 -65.56
N PHE A 285 16.42 158.54 -64.71
CA PHE A 285 16.10 158.42 -63.29
C PHE A 285 14.63 158.07 -63.05
N ALA A 286 13.69 158.61 -63.83
CA ALA A 286 12.28 158.28 -63.73
C ALA A 286 11.98 156.83 -64.15
N ASP A 287 12.62 156.36 -65.23
CA ASP A 287 12.51 154.98 -65.71
C ASP A 287 13.20 153.99 -64.75
N GLN A 288 14.40 154.33 -64.25
CA GLN A 288 15.09 153.56 -63.21
C GLN A 288 14.31 153.54 -61.89
N ALA A 289 13.68 154.65 -61.49
CA ALA A 289 12.80 154.70 -60.31
C ALA A 289 11.52 153.89 -60.53
N GLY A 290 10.92 153.92 -61.71
CA GLY A 290 9.79 153.07 -62.08
C GLY A 290 10.14 151.58 -62.05
N TYR A 291 11.30 151.21 -62.60
CA TYR A 291 11.82 149.85 -62.55
C TYR A 291 12.12 149.41 -61.11
N LEU A 292 12.76 150.26 -60.30
CA LEU A 292 13.04 149.95 -58.88
C LEU A 292 11.76 149.86 -58.04
N ALA A 293 10.77 150.72 -58.28
CA ALA A 293 9.47 150.66 -57.63
C ALA A 293 8.72 149.37 -58.00
N LYS A 294 8.71 149.00 -59.29
CA LYS A 294 8.12 147.73 -59.74
C LYS A 294 8.86 146.52 -59.18
N TYR A 295 10.19 146.50 -59.23
CA TYR A 295 11.00 145.44 -58.62
C TYR A 295 10.79 145.33 -57.11
N ALA A 296 10.60 146.45 -56.40
CA ALA A 296 10.24 146.46 -54.99
C ALA A 296 8.83 145.90 -54.75
N GLN A 297 7.85 146.23 -55.60
CA GLN A 297 6.49 145.69 -55.54
C GLN A 297 6.46 144.19 -55.84
N ASP A 298 7.08 143.74 -56.92
CA ASP A 298 7.16 142.33 -57.31
C ASP A 298 7.88 141.51 -56.22
N ARG A 299 8.94 142.06 -55.62
CA ARG A 299 9.65 141.43 -54.49
C ARG A 299 8.87 141.46 -53.18
N PHE A 300 8.07 142.49 -52.92
CA PHE A 300 7.16 142.54 -51.77
C PHE A 300 6.10 141.45 -51.90
N ASN A 301 5.41 141.37 -53.05
CA ASN A 301 4.41 140.35 -53.34
C ASN A 301 4.97 138.92 -53.21
N ALA A 302 6.20 138.69 -53.67
CA ALA A 302 6.88 137.39 -53.52
C ALA A 302 7.24 137.07 -52.06
N LEU A 303 7.61 138.07 -51.26
CA LEU A 303 7.92 137.89 -49.83
C LEU A 303 6.65 137.66 -49.00
N ASP A 304 5.55 138.34 -49.35
CA ASP A 304 4.23 138.20 -48.74
C ASP A 304 3.65 136.79 -48.99
N ALA A 305 3.77 136.30 -50.23
CA ALA A 305 3.41 134.92 -50.57
C ALA A 305 4.25 133.86 -49.82
N ASP A 306 5.57 134.05 -49.69
CA ASP A 306 6.45 133.19 -48.90
C ASP A 306 6.12 133.26 -47.39
N PHE A 307 5.77 134.44 -46.87
CA PHE A 307 5.33 134.62 -45.49
C PHE A 307 4.02 133.87 -45.21
N HIS A 308 3.02 133.98 -46.09
CA HIS A 308 1.77 133.24 -45.99
C HIS A 308 1.98 131.73 -46.10
N ALA A 309 2.77 131.24 -47.05
CA ALA A 309 3.09 129.83 -47.20
C ALA A 309 3.81 129.24 -45.95
N ARG A 310 4.74 130.00 -45.36
CA ARG A 310 5.38 129.63 -44.08
C ARG A 310 4.40 129.64 -42.91
N GLY A 311 3.42 130.55 -42.90
CA GLY A 311 2.33 130.57 -41.93
C GLY A 311 1.48 129.30 -41.99
N GLU A 312 1.13 128.82 -43.18
CA GLU A 312 0.43 127.55 -43.37
C GLU A 312 1.27 126.35 -42.94
N GLN A 313 2.56 126.31 -43.32
CA GLN A 313 3.49 125.25 -42.88
C GLN A 313 3.64 125.21 -41.35
N LEU A 314 3.75 126.37 -40.69
CA LEU A 314 3.83 126.47 -39.23
C LEU A 314 2.53 125.99 -38.57
N ASN A 315 1.37 126.31 -39.13
CA ASN A 315 0.08 125.84 -38.63
C ASN A 315 -0.05 124.31 -38.79
N ALA A 316 0.35 123.75 -39.93
CA ALA A 316 0.38 122.29 -40.14
C ALA A 316 1.30 121.58 -39.14
N ALA A 317 2.54 122.08 -38.96
CA ALA A 317 3.51 121.52 -38.00
C ALA A 317 3.04 121.64 -36.54
N ASN A 318 2.30 122.70 -36.19
CA ASN A 318 1.66 122.87 -34.88
C ASN A 318 0.50 121.86 -34.68
N THR A 319 -0.30 121.60 -35.71
CA THR A 319 -1.35 120.57 -35.67
C THR A 319 -0.76 119.18 -35.51
N GLU A 320 0.27 118.83 -36.28
CA GLU A 320 0.99 117.56 -36.16
C GLU A 320 1.61 117.38 -34.76
N ASN A 321 2.25 118.42 -34.21
CA ASN A 321 2.76 118.43 -32.84
C ASN A 321 1.64 118.22 -31.79
N SER A 322 0.41 118.66 -32.07
CA SER A 322 -0.74 118.46 -31.17
C SER A 322 -1.17 117.00 -31.16
N GLU A 323 -1.29 116.35 -32.32
CA GLU A 323 -1.66 114.93 -32.40
C GLU A 323 -0.57 114.01 -31.84
N LEU A 324 0.70 114.25 -32.18
CA LEU A 324 1.84 113.51 -31.61
C LEU A 324 1.88 113.59 -30.08
N ARG A 325 1.52 114.73 -29.48
CA ARG A 325 1.40 114.87 -28.01
C ARG A 325 0.25 114.07 -27.41
N LYS A 326 -0.87 113.90 -28.13
CA LYS A 326 -1.97 113.01 -27.70
C LYS A 326 -1.57 111.54 -27.79
N GLU A 327 -0.88 111.14 -28.86
CA GLU A 327 -0.41 109.76 -29.05
C GLU A 327 0.65 109.38 -28.00
N ILE A 328 1.64 110.25 -27.75
CA ILE A 328 2.61 110.08 -26.67
C ILE A 328 1.91 109.91 -25.31
N LYS A 329 0.87 110.71 -25.02
CA LYS A 329 0.09 110.54 -23.79
C LYS A 329 -0.58 109.17 -23.73
N LYS A 330 -1.27 108.75 -24.79
CA LYS A 330 -1.94 107.44 -24.86
C LYS A 330 -0.94 106.31 -24.60
N LEU A 331 0.23 106.34 -25.24
CA LEU A 331 1.28 105.34 -25.05
C LEU A 331 1.84 105.31 -23.62
N ILE A 332 1.88 106.45 -22.92
CA ILE A 332 2.24 106.51 -21.49
C ILE A 332 1.14 105.86 -20.63
N ASP A 333 -0.14 106.14 -20.91
CA ASP A 333 -1.27 105.58 -20.19
C ASP A 333 -1.34 104.04 -20.39
N ASP A 334 -1.21 103.55 -21.64
CA ASP A 334 -1.13 102.13 -21.98
C ASP A 334 0.07 101.43 -21.30
N LEU A 335 1.26 102.06 -21.30
CA LEU A 335 2.45 101.54 -20.61
C LEU A 335 2.26 101.40 -19.09
N ASN A 336 1.49 102.29 -18.47
CA ASN A 336 1.19 102.21 -17.03
C ASN A 336 0.20 101.07 -16.72
N VAL A 337 -0.72 100.75 -17.62
CA VAL A 337 -1.60 99.57 -17.52
C VAL A 337 -0.77 98.27 -17.60
N GLU A 338 0.15 98.14 -18.56
CA GLU A 338 0.99 96.94 -18.69
C GLU A 338 1.97 96.76 -17.52
N LYS A 339 2.53 97.85 -16.97
CA LYS A 339 3.30 97.80 -15.71
C LYS A 339 2.46 97.26 -14.55
N SER A 340 1.20 97.68 -14.45
CA SER A 340 0.28 97.23 -13.39
C SER A 340 -0.06 95.74 -13.52
N LYS A 341 -0.32 95.25 -14.74
CA LYS A 341 -0.48 93.81 -15.03
C LYS A 341 0.77 93.01 -14.69
N THR A 342 1.96 93.54 -15.04
CA THR A 342 3.25 92.90 -14.75
C THR A 342 3.47 92.75 -13.25
N ALA A 343 3.10 93.74 -12.45
CA ALA A 343 3.19 93.67 -10.99
C ALA A 343 2.25 92.62 -10.37
N ASP A 344 0.99 92.54 -10.84
CA ASP A 344 0.02 91.51 -10.40
C ASP A 344 0.50 90.09 -10.78
N LEU A 345 0.97 89.87 -12.01
CA LEU A 345 1.53 88.59 -12.44
C LEU A 345 2.77 88.20 -11.62
N THR A 346 3.66 89.15 -11.33
CA THR A 346 4.85 88.93 -10.49
C THR A 346 4.45 88.51 -9.08
N LYS A 347 3.43 89.16 -8.49
CA LYS A 347 2.92 88.79 -7.18
C LYS A 347 2.32 87.37 -7.18
N ARG A 348 1.43 87.06 -8.14
CA ARG A 348 0.81 85.73 -8.26
C ARG A 348 1.84 84.62 -8.44
N LEU A 349 2.94 84.89 -9.14
CA LEU A 349 4.05 83.94 -9.28
C LEU A 349 4.75 83.67 -7.94
N ALA A 350 5.01 84.70 -7.14
CA ALA A 350 5.59 84.56 -5.80
C ALA A 350 4.64 83.82 -4.84
N ASP A 351 3.34 84.17 -4.84
CA ASP A 351 2.31 83.51 -4.03
C ASP A 351 2.21 82.01 -4.40
N ALA A 352 2.26 81.66 -5.69
CA ALA A 352 2.25 80.28 -6.17
C ALA A 352 3.54 79.50 -5.82
N GLN A 353 4.71 80.14 -5.90
CA GLN A 353 5.98 79.54 -5.48
C GLN A 353 5.99 79.24 -3.97
N ALA A 354 5.47 80.15 -3.14
CA ALA A 354 5.33 79.94 -1.70
C ALA A 354 4.38 78.78 -1.37
N ALA A 355 3.24 78.69 -2.07
CA ALA A 355 2.29 77.60 -1.90
C ALA A 355 2.91 76.23 -2.29
N HIS A 356 3.63 76.16 -3.41
CA HIS A 356 4.30 74.94 -3.86
C HIS A 356 5.42 74.50 -2.89
N ALA A 357 6.17 75.45 -2.33
CA ALA A 357 7.19 75.15 -1.32
C ALA A 357 6.58 74.59 -0.01
N ALA A 358 5.42 75.09 0.40
CA ALA A 358 4.69 74.55 1.55
C ALA A 358 4.12 73.14 1.27
N GLU A 359 3.61 72.89 0.06
CA GLU A 359 3.10 71.58 -0.34
C GLU A 359 4.22 70.53 -0.47
N LEU A 360 5.40 70.91 -0.98
CA LEU A 360 6.61 70.09 -0.97
C LEU A 360 7.00 69.70 0.45
N LYS A 361 7.15 70.68 1.36
CA LYS A 361 7.51 70.41 2.76
C LYS A 361 6.52 69.45 3.43
N LYS A 362 5.22 69.58 3.16
CA LYS A 362 4.21 68.64 3.65
C LYS A 362 4.40 67.24 3.06
N ARG A 363 4.66 67.11 1.75
CA ARG A 363 4.97 65.80 1.14
C ARG A 363 6.22 65.17 1.73
N ASP A 364 7.27 65.94 2.01
CA ASP A 364 8.48 65.43 2.66
C ASP A 364 8.21 64.96 4.09
N GLU A 365 7.41 65.69 4.87
CA GLU A 365 6.97 65.29 6.21
C GLU A 365 6.10 64.02 6.19
N ASP A 366 5.20 63.86 5.21
CA ASP A 366 4.36 62.67 5.07
C ASP A 366 5.16 61.46 4.53
N LEU A 367 6.13 61.68 3.65
CA LEU A 367 7.03 60.64 3.13
C LEU A 367 8.04 60.17 4.20
N ALA A 368 8.46 61.06 5.11
CA ALA A 368 9.24 60.70 6.29
C ALA A 368 8.45 59.80 7.25
N LYS A 369 7.15 60.05 7.46
CA LYS A 369 6.27 59.17 8.26
C LYS A 369 6.14 57.80 7.59
N SER A 370 5.92 57.74 6.28
CA SER A 370 5.82 56.49 5.53
C SER A 370 7.04 55.59 5.74
N LYS A 371 8.25 56.16 5.70
CA LYS A 371 9.50 55.41 5.93
C LYS A 371 9.63 54.80 7.33
N ASN A 372 9.01 55.41 8.34
CA ASN A 372 8.96 54.80 9.68
C ASN A 372 7.99 53.62 9.72
N HIS A 373 6.83 53.72 9.05
CA HIS A 373 5.90 52.61 8.91
C HIS A 373 6.55 51.45 8.16
N ASP A 374 7.26 51.72 7.05
CA ASP A 374 8.01 50.70 6.29
C ASP A 374 9.01 49.95 7.20
N GLN A 375 9.69 50.65 8.13
CA GLN A 375 10.63 50.04 9.07
C GLN A 375 9.94 49.20 10.16
N GLU A 376 8.79 49.64 10.67
CA GLU A 376 8.00 48.87 11.62
C GLU A 376 7.41 47.60 10.98
N ASP A 377 6.92 47.69 9.74
CA ASP A 377 6.45 46.55 8.95
C ASP A 377 7.58 45.56 8.64
N HIS A 378 8.78 46.03 8.24
CA HIS A 378 9.95 45.16 8.03
C HIS A 378 10.33 44.40 9.31
N LYS A 379 10.29 45.07 10.47
CA LYS A 379 10.58 44.46 11.77
C LYS A 379 9.52 43.43 12.19
N ALA A 380 8.24 43.69 11.89
CA ALA A 380 7.17 42.72 12.08
C ALA A 380 7.33 41.50 11.15
N ILE A 381 7.74 41.72 9.89
CA ILE A 381 8.04 40.66 8.93
C ILE A 381 9.22 39.79 9.39
N GLU A 382 10.32 40.37 9.90
CA GLU A 382 11.42 39.60 10.49
C GLU A 382 10.96 38.73 11.67
N GLN A 383 10.13 39.28 12.57
CA GLN A 383 9.58 38.54 13.71
C GLN A 383 8.68 37.37 13.26
N LEU A 384 7.82 37.60 12.27
CA LEU A 384 6.97 36.55 11.68
C LEU A 384 7.80 35.49 10.95
N LEU A 385 8.85 35.87 10.23
CA LEU A 385 9.78 34.93 9.58
C LEU A 385 10.52 34.07 10.62
N ALA A 386 10.96 34.65 11.74
CA ALA A 386 11.57 33.91 12.84
C ALA A 386 10.58 32.93 13.49
N GLN A 387 9.33 33.34 13.72
CA GLN A 387 8.28 32.47 14.24
C GLN A 387 7.95 31.32 13.27
N VAL A 388 7.78 31.61 11.97
CA VAL A 388 7.55 30.58 10.93
C VAL A 388 8.75 29.62 10.83
N GLY A 389 9.98 30.10 11.04
CA GLY A 389 11.17 29.27 11.15
C GLY A 389 11.11 28.30 12.35
N TYR A 390 10.74 28.80 13.53
CA TYR A 390 10.55 28.00 14.73
C TYR A 390 9.42 26.96 14.58
N GLU A 391 8.27 27.36 14.03
CA GLU A 391 7.14 26.46 13.80
C GLU A 391 7.47 25.36 12.78
N ARG A 392 8.23 25.67 11.72
CA ARG A 392 8.76 24.67 10.77
C ARG A 392 9.71 23.68 11.44
N ALA A 393 10.62 24.15 12.29
CA ALA A 393 11.53 23.28 13.04
C ALA A 393 10.78 22.38 14.05
N SER A 394 9.81 22.94 14.76
CA SER A 394 8.92 22.21 15.67
C SER A 394 8.12 21.12 14.92
N LYS A 395 7.53 21.45 13.77
CA LYS A 395 6.82 20.49 12.91
C LYS A 395 7.73 19.37 12.42
N ALA A 396 8.98 19.66 12.05
CA ALA A 396 9.94 18.64 11.61
C ALA A 396 10.31 17.66 12.73
N GLU A 397 10.52 18.14 13.96
CA GLU A 397 10.80 17.30 15.13
C GLU A 397 9.56 16.49 15.59
N VAL A 398 8.35 17.03 15.41
CA VAL A 398 7.09 16.28 15.62
C VAL A 398 6.93 15.18 14.55
N GLN A 399 7.21 15.46 13.28
CA GLN A 399 7.16 14.46 12.21
C GLN A 399 8.15 13.31 12.48
N LYS A 400 9.40 13.64 12.81
CA LYS A 400 10.42 12.65 13.18
C LYS A 400 10.00 11.77 14.37
N LYS A 401 9.29 12.33 15.35
CA LYS A 401 8.71 11.56 16.47
C LYS A 401 7.56 10.67 16.02
N LEU A 402 6.71 11.13 15.10
CA LEU A 402 5.65 10.32 14.49
C LEU A 402 6.26 9.14 13.72
N ASP A 403 7.24 9.37 12.85
CA ASP A 403 7.91 8.35 12.04
C ASP A 403 8.56 7.26 12.92
N GLN A 404 9.24 7.68 14.00
CA GLN A 404 9.79 6.77 15.03
C GLN A 404 8.66 5.99 15.72
N THR A 405 7.59 6.65 16.15
CA THR A 405 6.46 6.00 16.84
C THR A 405 5.74 4.99 15.95
N THR A 406 5.59 5.27 14.64
CA THR A 406 5.05 4.33 13.65
C THR A 406 5.97 3.11 13.47
N THR A 407 7.29 3.32 13.51
CA THR A 407 8.28 2.23 13.45
C THR A 407 8.21 1.34 14.70
N ASP A 408 8.14 1.96 15.88
CA ASP A 408 8.03 1.25 17.16
C ASP A 408 6.68 0.50 17.30
N LEU A 409 5.59 1.07 16.78
CA LEU A 409 4.28 0.40 16.70
C LEU A 409 4.35 -0.86 15.82
N ALA A 410 4.90 -0.77 14.61
CA ALA A 410 5.05 -1.94 13.73
C ALA A 410 5.94 -3.03 14.36
N ALA A 411 6.98 -2.64 15.11
CA ALA A 411 7.80 -3.57 15.88
C ALA A 411 7.02 -4.21 17.05
N ALA A 412 6.13 -3.47 17.71
CA ALA A 412 5.27 -3.99 18.77
C ALA A 412 4.19 -4.95 18.23
N GLU A 413 3.56 -4.64 17.09
CA GLU A 413 2.61 -5.52 16.40
C GLU A 413 3.27 -6.83 15.95
N ALA A 414 4.49 -6.76 15.40
CA ALA A 414 5.28 -7.94 15.03
C ALA A 414 5.59 -8.82 16.26
N ARG A 415 5.96 -8.23 17.40
CA ARG A 415 6.15 -8.95 18.67
C ARG A 415 4.85 -9.58 19.16
N LEU A 416 3.74 -8.85 19.15
CA LEU A 416 2.43 -9.36 19.59
C LEU A 416 1.99 -10.55 18.74
N LYS A 417 2.21 -10.52 17.42
CA LYS A 417 1.97 -11.65 16.52
C LYS A 417 2.87 -12.86 16.83
N ALA A 418 4.12 -12.64 17.22
CA ALA A 418 5.04 -13.71 17.61
C ALA A 418 4.66 -14.34 18.97
N GLU A 419 4.29 -13.54 19.98
CA GLU A 419 3.82 -14.06 21.26
C GLU A 419 2.46 -14.78 21.11
N ALA A 420 1.55 -14.29 20.27
CA ALA A 420 0.30 -14.99 19.95
C ALA A 420 0.56 -16.38 19.33
N ALA A 421 1.56 -16.51 18.46
CA ALA A 421 1.97 -17.82 17.91
C ALA A 421 2.53 -18.76 18.99
N LYS A 422 3.32 -18.25 19.95
CA LYS A 422 3.77 -19.05 21.11
C LYS A 422 2.62 -19.48 22.01
N ILE A 423 1.61 -18.62 22.22
CA ILE A 423 0.43 -18.97 23.00
C ILE A 423 -0.30 -20.17 22.36
N VAL A 424 -0.47 -20.19 21.03
CA VAL A 424 -1.07 -21.31 20.32
C VAL A 424 -0.26 -22.61 20.49
N ASP A 425 1.07 -22.57 20.38
CA ASP A 425 1.94 -23.72 20.62
C ASP A 425 1.84 -24.23 22.06
N LEU A 426 1.89 -23.33 23.04
CA LEU A 426 1.75 -23.67 24.46
C LEU A 426 0.37 -24.24 24.79
N THR A 427 -0.72 -23.73 24.20
CA THR A 427 -2.07 -24.30 24.35
C THR A 427 -2.16 -25.71 23.77
N ALA A 428 -1.58 -25.96 22.58
CA ALA A 428 -1.52 -27.31 22.00
C ALA A 428 -0.69 -28.27 22.88
N ARG A 429 0.40 -27.78 23.48
CA ARG A 429 1.24 -28.55 24.40
C ARG A 429 0.56 -28.83 25.74
N ILE A 430 -0.22 -27.89 26.28
CA ILE A 430 -1.05 -28.11 27.48
C ILE A 430 -2.08 -29.22 27.20
N ALA A 431 -2.86 -29.13 26.12
CA ALA A 431 -3.83 -30.16 25.76
C ALA A 431 -3.19 -31.55 25.56
N THR A 432 -1.96 -31.59 25.04
CA THR A 432 -1.17 -32.84 24.93
C THR A 432 -0.78 -33.41 26.30
N LEU A 433 -0.34 -32.56 27.23
CA LEU A 433 0.03 -32.96 28.60
C LEU A 433 -1.20 -33.37 29.43
N GLU A 434 -2.35 -32.72 29.24
CA GLU A 434 -3.62 -33.09 29.88
C GLU A 434 -4.10 -34.47 29.41
N ALA A 435 -3.99 -34.76 28.11
CA ALA A 435 -4.28 -36.08 27.56
C ALA A 435 -3.34 -37.17 28.09
N GLN A 436 -2.04 -36.87 28.24
CA GLN A 436 -1.08 -37.79 28.86
C GLN A 436 -1.39 -38.03 30.34
N LEU A 437 -1.68 -36.98 31.11
CA LEU A 437 -2.05 -37.08 32.53
C LEU A 437 -3.32 -37.90 32.74
N GLU A 438 -4.28 -37.84 31.82
CA GLU A 438 -5.50 -38.66 31.86
C GLU A 438 -5.22 -40.14 31.56
N VAL A 439 -4.25 -40.46 30.69
CA VAL A 439 -3.78 -41.85 30.48
C VAL A 439 -3.07 -42.37 31.74
N GLU A 440 -2.14 -41.60 32.31
CA GLU A 440 -1.41 -41.98 33.53
C GLU A 440 -2.32 -42.16 34.75
N LYS A 441 -3.39 -41.37 34.89
CA LYS A 441 -4.43 -41.59 35.93
C LYS A 441 -5.11 -42.95 35.77
N ARG A 442 -5.56 -43.28 34.56
CA ARG A 442 -6.25 -44.55 34.26
C ARG A 442 -5.33 -45.75 34.50
N GLU A 443 -4.05 -45.61 34.15
CA GLU A 443 -3.02 -46.62 34.44
C GLU A 443 -2.77 -46.76 35.95
N GLY A 444 -2.68 -45.64 36.68
CA GLY A 444 -2.56 -45.63 38.14
C GLY A 444 -3.74 -46.30 38.84
N ASP A 445 -4.97 -46.08 38.37
CA ASP A 445 -6.16 -46.74 38.93
C ASP A 445 -6.30 -48.21 38.49
N ARG A 446 -5.83 -48.58 37.29
CA ARG A 446 -5.66 -49.99 36.87
C ARG A 446 -4.71 -50.72 37.82
N LEU A 447 -3.52 -50.16 38.04
CA LEU A 447 -2.49 -50.70 38.95
C LEU A 447 -2.98 -50.75 40.40
N ARG A 448 -3.77 -49.77 40.85
CA ARG A 448 -4.44 -49.78 42.17
C ARG A 448 -5.42 -50.95 42.29
N GLY A 449 -6.20 -51.22 41.24
CA GLY A 449 -7.10 -52.36 41.17
C GLY A 449 -6.37 -53.71 41.19
N GLU A 450 -5.28 -53.82 40.43
CA GLU A 450 -4.45 -55.03 40.40
C GLU A 450 -3.72 -55.29 41.73
N ASN A 451 -3.24 -54.24 42.40
CA ASN A 451 -2.66 -54.38 43.74
C ASN A 451 -3.72 -54.86 44.75
N LYS A 452 -4.94 -54.30 44.73
CA LYS A 452 -6.04 -54.78 45.60
C LYS A 452 -6.36 -56.27 45.36
N GLN A 453 -6.39 -56.72 44.11
CA GLN A 453 -6.56 -58.15 43.78
C GLN A 453 -5.39 -59.02 44.26
N LYS A 454 -4.15 -58.49 44.22
CA LYS A 454 -2.97 -59.18 44.77
C LYS A 454 -3.03 -59.26 46.29
N ASP A 455 -3.43 -58.20 46.99
CA ASP A 455 -3.59 -58.18 48.45
C ASP A 455 -4.68 -59.17 48.89
N GLU A 456 -5.83 -59.20 48.20
CA GLU A 456 -6.89 -60.19 48.41
C GLU A 456 -6.41 -61.63 48.16
N SER A 457 -5.56 -61.82 47.13
CA SER A 457 -4.94 -63.11 46.83
C SER A 457 -3.91 -63.52 47.89
N ILE A 458 -3.15 -62.58 48.44
CA ILE A 458 -2.18 -62.82 49.52
C ILE A 458 -2.91 -63.23 50.79
N GLN A 459 -3.96 -62.50 51.21
CA GLN A 459 -4.77 -62.87 52.37
C GLN A 459 -5.41 -64.27 52.21
N LYS A 460 -5.88 -64.60 51.01
CA LYS A 460 -6.37 -65.95 50.69
C LYS A 460 -5.27 -67.00 50.83
N LEU A 461 -4.09 -66.77 50.24
CA LEU A 461 -2.94 -67.70 50.35
C LEU A 461 -2.41 -67.82 51.79
N GLU A 462 -2.47 -66.77 52.60
CA GLU A 462 -2.10 -66.80 54.02
C GLU A 462 -3.09 -67.63 54.84
N SER A 463 -4.41 -67.47 54.62
CA SER A 463 -5.42 -68.31 55.28
C SER A 463 -5.35 -69.78 54.85
N GLU A 464 -5.11 -70.06 53.56
CA GLU A 464 -4.86 -71.41 53.04
C GLU A 464 -3.58 -72.01 53.64
N LYS A 465 -2.48 -71.26 53.69
CA LYS A 465 -1.23 -71.66 54.36
C LYS A 465 -1.46 -71.98 55.84
N ASN A 466 -2.20 -71.14 56.57
CA ASN A 466 -2.48 -71.36 57.99
C ASN A 466 -3.36 -72.60 58.21
N THR A 467 -4.31 -72.87 57.31
CA THR A 467 -5.13 -74.08 57.34
C THR A 467 -4.29 -75.33 57.06
N LEU A 468 -3.41 -75.29 56.06
CA LEU A 468 -2.47 -76.36 55.75
C LEU A 468 -1.45 -76.59 56.89
N GLN A 469 -1.03 -75.54 57.60
CA GLN A 469 -0.17 -75.66 58.77
C GLN A 469 -0.90 -76.39 59.92
N CYS A 470 -2.15 -76.02 60.23
CA CYS A 470 -2.95 -76.75 61.22
C CYS A 470 -3.21 -78.20 60.80
N GLN A 471 -3.42 -78.49 59.52
CA GLN A 471 -3.55 -79.87 59.01
C GLN A 471 -2.25 -80.66 59.14
N LEU A 472 -1.09 -80.04 58.88
CA LEU A 472 0.22 -80.67 59.05
C LEU A 472 0.52 -80.97 60.52
N ASP A 473 0.16 -80.07 61.43
CA ASP A 473 0.39 -80.26 62.87
C ASP A 473 -0.60 -81.26 63.48
N GLN A 474 -1.85 -81.32 63.01
CA GLN A 474 -2.76 -82.43 63.33
C GLN A 474 -2.21 -83.77 62.83
N ALA A 475 -1.80 -83.86 61.57
CA ALA A 475 -1.25 -85.09 60.99
C ALA A 475 0.05 -85.57 61.67
N ARG A 476 0.78 -84.67 62.36
CA ARG A 476 1.96 -85.02 63.19
C ARG A 476 1.56 -85.66 64.51
N GLU A 477 0.52 -85.14 65.18
CA GLU A 477 -0.02 -85.78 66.38
C GLU A 477 -0.73 -87.10 66.04
N ASP A 478 -1.51 -87.16 64.95
CA ASP A 478 -2.10 -88.42 64.44
C ASP A 478 -1.03 -89.48 64.15
N PHE A 479 0.10 -89.08 63.54
CA PHE A 479 1.24 -89.97 63.26
C PHE A 479 1.90 -90.47 64.56
N LYS A 480 2.06 -89.60 65.55
CA LYS A 480 2.62 -89.93 66.87
C LYS A 480 1.71 -90.89 67.65
N GLU A 481 0.39 -90.69 67.60
CA GLU A 481 -0.58 -91.68 68.13
C GLU A 481 -0.45 -93.04 67.42
N GLN A 482 -0.19 -93.06 66.10
CA GLN A 482 0.10 -94.31 65.38
C GLN A 482 1.44 -94.94 65.78
N GLU A 483 2.50 -94.18 66.04
CA GLU A 483 3.77 -94.72 66.55
C GLU A 483 3.59 -95.34 67.95
N GLU A 484 2.87 -94.68 68.86
CA GLU A 484 2.54 -95.22 70.19
C GLU A 484 1.67 -96.49 70.09
N LEU A 485 0.70 -96.52 69.16
CA LEU A 485 -0.13 -97.68 68.88
C LEU A 485 0.67 -98.85 68.25
N VAL A 486 1.63 -98.55 67.38
CA VAL A 486 2.54 -99.55 66.78
C VAL A 486 3.47 -100.12 67.84
N ALA A 487 4.06 -99.29 68.71
CA ALA A 487 4.86 -99.76 69.84
C ALA A 487 4.05 -100.69 70.76
N SER A 488 2.84 -100.28 71.14
CA SER A 488 1.91 -101.08 71.96
C SER A 488 1.57 -102.44 71.30
N LYS A 489 1.30 -102.45 69.99
CA LYS A 489 1.05 -103.69 69.22
C LYS A 489 2.30 -104.56 69.10
N SER A 490 3.49 -103.99 68.90
CA SER A 490 4.76 -104.73 68.90
C SER A 490 5.02 -105.41 70.24
N ASP A 491 4.70 -104.74 71.34
CA ASP A 491 4.81 -105.27 72.71
C ASP A 491 3.84 -106.47 72.93
N ILE A 492 2.63 -106.40 72.38
CA ILE A 492 1.66 -107.50 72.38
C ILE A 492 2.14 -108.67 71.53
N ILE A 493 2.67 -108.41 70.33
CA ILE A 493 3.24 -109.44 69.43
C ILE A 493 4.45 -110.12 70.08
N GLY A 494 5.32 -109.37 70.76
CA GLY A 494 6.44 -109.93 71.52
C GLY A 494 6.00 -110.89 72.63
N LYS A 495 4.95 -110.52 73.38
CA LYS A 495 4.33 -111.38 74.40
C LYS A 495 3.70 -112.64 73.77
N GLN A 496 3.03 -112.52 72.63
CA GLN A 496 2.48 -113.67 71.88
C GLN A 496 3.57 -114.58 71.31
N ALA A 497 4.68 -114.04 70.80
CA ALA A 497 5.81 -114.82 70.30
C ALA A 497 6.52 -115.61 71.42
N ALA A 498 6.65 -115.02 72.61
CA ALA A 498 7.13 -115.71 73.80
C ALA A 498 6.18 -116.86 74.22
N GLU A 499 4.87 -116.63 74.18
CA GLU A 499 3.86 -117.65 74.50
C GLU A 499 3.84 -118.79 73.46
N ILE A 500 3.98 -118.48 72.17
CA ILE A 500 4.14 -119.48 71.10
C ILE A 500 5.43 -120.30 71.30
N THR A 501 6.53 -119.66 71.72
CA THR A 501 7.80 -120.35 72.04
C THR A 501 7.63 -121.28 73.24
N ARG A 502 6.89 -120.83 74.28
CA ARG A 502 6.55 -121.64 75.46
C ARG A 502 5.73 -122.88 75.07
N LEU A 503 4.68 -122.69 74.28
CA LEU A 503 3.84 -123.78 73.77
C LEU A 503 4.63 -124.74 72.86
N GLY A 504 5.51 -124.22 72.00
CA GLY A 504 6.40 -125.02 71.15
C GLY A 504 7.33 -125.93 71.96
N ASN A 505 7.89 -125.43 73.06
CA ASN A 505 8.70 -126.23 73.98
C ASN A 505 7.87 -127.32 74.67
N THR A 506 6.67 -127.01 75.18
CA THR A 506 5.77 -128.01 75.78
C THR A 506 5.30 -129.07 74.77
N ILE A 507 5.07 -128.68 73.51
CA ILE A 507 4.78 -129.62 72.43
C ILE A 507 5.98 -130.53 72.17
N ASN A 508 7.21 -129.98 72.13
CA ASN A 508 8.43 -130.76 71.91
C ASN A 508 8.71 -131.76 73.05
N GLU A 509 8.51 -131.35 74.31
CA GLU A 509 8.54 -132.26 75.47
C GLU A 509 7.49 -133.38 75.35
N GLY A 510 6.28 -133.03 74.90
CA GLY A 510 5.21 -133.98 74.58
C GLY A 510 5.59 -134.95 73.45
N THR A 511 6.23 -134.47 72.38
CA THR A 511 6.74 -135.28 71.27
C THR A 511 7.82 -136.26 71.74
N ILE A 512 8.80 -135.81 72.53
CA ILE A 512 9.85 -136.68 73.09
C ILE A 512 9.26 -137.75 74.03
N ALA A 513 8.19 -137.42 74.76
CA ALA A 513 7.45 -138.40 75.56
C ALA A 513 6.66 -139.38 74.67
N PHE A 514 6.04 -138.89 73.61
CA PHE A 514 5.29 -139.69 72.63
C PHE A 514 6.19 -140.65 71.85
N GLU A 515 7.35 -140.20 71.35
CA GLU A 515 8.33 -141.05 70.64
C GLU A 515 8.84 -142.20 71.51
N LYS A 516 9.08 -141.96 72.81
CA LYS A 516 9.46 -143.01 73.78
C LYS A 516 8.34 -144.04 74.01
N LEU A 517 7.08 -143.62 73.88
CA LEU A 517 5.92 -144.51 73.92
C LEU A 517 5.74 -145.26 72.59
N GLN A 518 5.87 -144.55 71.47
CA GLN A 518 5.74 -145.03 70.10
C GLN A 518 6.84 -146.04 69.73
N THR A 519 8.06 -145.89 70.25
CA THR A 519 9.14 -146.87 70.06
C THR A 519 8.75 -148.21 70.69
N LYS A 520 8.32 -148.21 71.96
CA LYS A 520 7.81 -149.41 72.65
C LYS A 520 6.57 -150.00 71.97
N PHE A 521 5.73 -149.17 71.38
CA PHE A 521 4.55 -149.63 70.63
C PHE A 521 4.93 -150.20 69.26
N SER A 522 5.96 -149.66 68.60
CA SER A 522 6.41 -150.05 67.26
C SER A 522 7.12 -151.41 67.24
N GLU A 523 7.89 -151.74 68.28
CA GLU A 523 8.42 -153.10 68.46
C GLU A 523 7.30 -154.14 68.51
N LYS A 524 6.17 -153.80 69.15
CA LYS A 524 5.00 -154.66 69.34
C LYS A 524 4.00 -154.62 68.18
N ALA A 525 3.97 -153.54 67.40
CA ALA A 525 3.15 -153.39 66.20
C ALA A 525 3.81 -154.00 64.96
N ARG A 526 5.15 -154.19 64.94
CA ARG A 526 5.85 -154.85 63.83
C ARG A 526 5.52 -156.34 63.70
N GLU A 527 4.93 -156.96 64.72
CA GLU A 527 4.30 -158.29 64.62
C GLU A 527 2.98 -158.28 63.82
N MET A 528 2.36 -157.11 63.59
CA MET A 528 0.91 -157.00 63.32
C MET A 528 0.50 -156.28 62.02
N ARG A 529 1.30 -156.41 60.95
CA ARG A 529 0.90 -156.34 59.51
C ARG A 529 0.14 -155.11 58.96
N THR A 530 0.78 -154.44 57.99
CA THR A 530 0.22 -153.95 56.67
C THR A 530 -1.16 -153.22 56.61
N HIS A 531 -1.17 -151.92 56.25
CA HIS A 531 -1.89 -151.28 55.09
C HIS A 531 -2.22 -149.75 55.30
N LEU A 532 -2.01 -148.94 54.23
CA LEU A 532 -2.68 -147.69 53.68
C LEU A 532 -3.52 -146.66 54.54
N HIS A 533 -3.88 -145.42 54.14
CA HIS A 533 -3.31 -144.28 53.31
C HIS A 533 -4.29 -143.04 53.19
N GLU A 534 -3.79 -141.77 53.29
CA GLU A 534 -4.17 -140.47 52.59
C GLU A 534 -5.56 -139.69 52.54
N ASN A 535 -5.48 -138.35 52.20
CA ASN A 535 -6.36 -137.41 51.39
C ASN A 535 -7.67 -136.71 51.96
N HIS A 536 -8.31 -135.59 51.47
CA HIS A 536 -8.15 -134.57 50.36
C HIS A 536 -9.04 -133.24 50.45
N THR A 537 -8.93 -132.24 49.51
CA THR A 537 -9.88 -131.13 49.06
C THR A 537 -10.29 -129.93 49.99
N SER A 538 -10.93 -128.76 49.64
CA SER A 538 -11.14 -127.78 48.48
C SER A 538 -11.93 -126.50 49.00
N THR A 539 -12.49 -125.41 48.37
CA THR A 539 -12.86 -124.79 47.03
C THR A 539 -13.18 -123.24 47.23
N ALA A 540 -13.72 -122.26 46.43
CA ALA A 540 -14.30 -121.98 45.06
C ALA A 540 -14.40 -120.41 44.75
N THR A 541 -14.97 -119.94 43.59
CA THR A 541 -15.07 -118.50 43.05
C THR A 541 -16.09 -118.36 41.85
N PRO A 542 -16.26 -117.28 40.98
CA PRO A 542 -16.17 -115.77 40.96
C PRO A 542 -17.36 -114.98 40.19
N SER A 543 -17.34 -113.64 39.93
CA SER A 543 -18.06 -112.93 38.78
C SER A 543 -17.72 -111.41 38.48
N ALA A 544 -18.11 -110.83 37.30
CA ALA A 544 -17.71 -109.49 36.74
C ALA A 544 -18.72 -108.78 35.74
N ALA A 545 -18.34 -107.67 35.04
CA ALA A 545 -19.19 -106.76 34.17
C ALA A 545 -18.55 -106.22 32.84
N ALA A 546 -19.18 -105.28 32.08
CA ALA A 546 -18.96 -105.02 30.63
C ALA A 546 -18.76 -103.53 30.12
N GLU A 547 -18.48 -103.35 28.81
CA GLU A 547 -17.86 -102.14 28.15
C GLU A 547 -18.78 -101.14 27.38
N PRO A 548 -18.31 -99.90 27.06
CA PRO A 548 -19.08 -98.82 26.39
C PRO A 548 -18.90 -98.68 24.85
N LYS A 549 -19.78 -97.90 24.20
CA LYS A 549 -19.89 -97.80 22.72
C LYS A 549 -19.71 -96.38 22.15
N LEU A 550 -18.84 -96.24 21.15
CA LEU A 550 -18.65 -95.01 20.33
C LEU A 550 -19.90 -94.71 19.46
N ARG A 551 -20.26 -93.43 19.33
CA ARG A 551 -21.39 -92.96 18.52
C ARG A 551 -20.98 -92.15 17.28
N PHE A 552 -20.15 -91.12 17.44
CA PHE A 552 -19.65 -90.25 16.37
C PHE A 552 -18.46 -89.43 16.87
N LYS A 553 -17.75 -88.75 15.96
CA LYS A 553 -16.74 -87.72 16.29
C LYS A 553 -17.30 -86.33 15.94
N CYS A 554 -16.94 -85.31 16.70
CA CYS A 554 -17.34 -83.92 16.43
C CYS A 554 -16.35 -82.88 16.99
N ASN A 555 -16.38 -81.67 16.45
CA ASN A 555 -15.91 -80.50 17.20
C ASN A 555 -17.04 -79.98 18.10
N LEU A 556 -16.70 -79.54 19.31
CA LEU A 556 -17.63 -78.86 20.21
C LEU A 556 -17.50 -77.35 19.98
N ARG A 557 -18.39 -76.75 19.17
CA ARG A 557 -18.38 -75.31 18.91
C ARG A 557 -19.28 -74.59 19.94
N SER A 558 -18.76 -73.60 20.67
CA SER A 558 -19.58 -72.74 21.53
C SER A 558 -20.46 -71.77 20.72
N GLU A 559 -21.66 -71.51 21.22
CA GLU A 559 -22.67 -70.63 20.62
C GLU A 559 -22.54 -69.16 21.06
N ILE A 560 -21.59 -68.85 21.95
CA ILE A 560 -21.36 -67.52 22.52
C ILE A 560 -21.07 -66.41 21.48
N SER A 561 -20.72 -66.78 20.25
CA SER A 561 -20.42 -65.85 19.16
C SER A 561 -20.99 -66.31 17.82
N SER A 562 -21.59 -65.35 17.11
CA SER A 562 -22.01 -65.47 15.70
C SER A 562 -20.90 -65.11 14.72
N ASN A 563 -19.95 -64.23 15.09
CA ASN A 563 -18.88 -63.72 14.23
C ASN A 563 -17.55 -64.50 14.35
N LYS A 564 -17.45 -65.45 15.27
CA LYS A 564 -16.24 -66.23 15.55
C LYS A 564 -16.63 -67.68 15.85
N HIS A 565 -15.90 -68.66 15.30
CA HIS A 565 -16.06 -70.06 15.68
C HIS A 565 -15.09 -70.37 16.82
N VAL A 566 -15.64 -70.57 18.02
CA VAL A 566 -14.88 -70.91 19.23
C VAL A 566 -15.11 -72.38 19.52
N PHE A 567 -14.04 -73.15 19.66
CA PHE A 567 -14.08 -74.59 19.90
C PHE A 567 -13.45 -74.96 21.25
N VAL A 568 -13.91 -76.09 21.81
CA VAL A 568 -13.27 -76.75 22.95
C VAL A 568 -12.02 -77.49 22.47
N ASP A 569 -10.84 -77.08 22.94
CA ASP A 569 -9.54 -77.65 22.57
C ASP A 569 -8.80 -78.20 23.80
N LEU A 570 -8.11 -79.32 23.61
CA LEU A 570 -7.25 -79.93 24.61
C LEU A 570 -5.85 -79.27 24.60
N ASN A 571 -5.66 -78.30 25.52
CA ASN A 571 -4.50 -77.41 25.54
C ASN A 571 -3.19 -78.19 25.66
N GLY A 572 -2.35 -78.16 24.62
CA GLY A 572 -1.09 -78.89 24.57
C GLY A 572 -1.25 -80.40 24.80
N ALA A 573 -2.33 -81.00 24.28
CA ALA A 573 -2.68 -82.41 24.51
C ALA A 573 -2.85 -82.80 25.99
N GLY A 574 -3.22 -81.84 26.85
CA GLY A 574 -3.52 -82.02 28.27
C GLY A 574 -2.39 -81.59 29.22
N GLY A 575 -1.19 -81.31 28.70
CA GLY A 575 0.00 -80.96 29.49
C GLY A 575 0.14 -79.48 29.86
N LYS A 576 -0.94 -78.67 29.81
CA LYS A 576 -0.90 -77.22 30.05
C LYS A 576 -2.08 -76.74 30.90
N THR A 577 -1.94 -75.55 31.50
CA THR A 577 -3.00 -74.89 32.27
C THR A 577 -3.56 -73.70 31.47
N PRO A 578 -4.91 -73.56 31.36
CA PRO A 578 -5.94 -74.53 31.74
C PRO A 578 -5.90 -75.77 30.82
N PRO A 579 -6.24 -76.99 31.30
CA PRO A 579 -6.14 -78.21 30.50
C PRO A 579 -7.05 -78.22 29.25
N VAL A 580 -8.23 -77.62 29.38
CA VAL A 580 -9.20 -77.48 28.28
C VAL A 580 -9.51 -76.00 28.11
N HIS A 581 -9.36 -75.49 26.89
CA HIS A 581 -9.44 -74.06 26.59
C HIS A 581 -10.19 -73.76 25.29
N ALA A 582 -10.60 -72.50 25.15
CA ALA A 582 -11.13 -71.94 23.92
C ALA A 582 -10.01 -71.77 22.88
N ILE A 583 -10.31 -72.16 21.65
CA ILE A 583 -9.50 -71.84 20.48
C ILE A 583 -10.41 -71.39 19.33
N SER A 584 -9.90 -70.53 18.47
CA SER A 584 -10.64 -69.93 17.35
C SER A 584 -9.71 -69.55 16.19
N ASP A 585 -8.71 -70.39 15.95
CA ASP A 585 -7.64 -70.27 14.95
C ASP A 585 -8.01 -70.82 13.56
N GLY A 586 -9.13 -71.55 13.46
CA GLY A 586 -9.58 -72.20 12.24
C GLY A 586 -9.06 -73.63 12.02
N SER A 587 -8.26 -74.20 12.94
CA SER A 587 -7.65 -75.53 12.74
C SER A 587 -8.56 -76.74 13.06
N TYR A 588 -9.81 -76.48 13.48
CA TYR A 588 -10.82 -77.48 13.88
C TYR A 588 -11.03 -78.67 12.93
N LYS A 589 -10.76 -78.50 11.63
CA LYS A 589 -10.91 -79.56 10.62
C LYS A 589 -9.80 -80.63 10.62
N TRP A 590 -8.67 -80.37 11.27
CA TRP A 590 -7.51 -81.29 11.27
C TRP A 590 -6.76 -81.36 12.60
N ASN A 591 -6.97 -80.43 13.52
CA ASN A 591 -6.39 -80.47 14.85
C ASN A 591 -7.15 -81.46 15.75
N SER A 592 -6.53 -82.60 16.04
CA SER A 592 -7.10 -83.66 16.87
C SER A 592 -7.39 -83.23 18.31
N ASN A 593 -6.75 -82.18 18.84
CA ASN A 593 -7.07 -81.61 20.14
C ASN A 593 -8.47 -80.92 20.17
N GLN A 594 -9.03 -80.56 19.01
CA GLN A 594 -10.37 -79.97 18.85
C GLN A 594 -11.45 -81.00 18.50
N ILE A 595 -11.07 -82.26 18.24
CA ILE A 595 -11.98 -83.33 17.81
C ILE A 595 -12.26 -84.25 19.01
N TRP A 596 -13.54 -84.43 19.30
CA TRP A 596 -14.04 -85.17 20.45
C TRP A 596 -14.88 -86.36 19.98
N GLU A 597 -14.60 -87.53 20.54
CA GLU A 597 -15.31 -88.78 20.32
C GLU A 597 -16.39 -88.94 21.37
N ILE A 598 -17.64 -89.08 20.93
CA ILE A 598 -18.80 -89.17 21.82
C ILE A 598 -19.17 -90.65 22.00
N PHE A 599 -18.98 -91.17 23.21
CA PHE A 599 -19.37 -92.54 23.59
C PHE A 599 -20.63 -92.49 24.46
N THR A 600 -21.59 -93.39 24.24
CA THR A 600 -22.72 -93.57 25.16
C THR A 600 -22.33 -94.39 26.38
N VAL A 601 -22.81 -93.96 27.55
CA VAL A 601 -22.88 -94.81 28.75
C VAL A 601 -23.87 -95.95 28.48
N PRO A 602 -23.55 -97.22 28.80
CA PRO A 602 -24.46 -98.34 28.64
C PRO A 602 -25.83 -98.06 29.28
N GLY A 603 -26.91 -98.25 28.51
CA GLY A 603 -28.29 -98.00 28.97
C GLY A 603 -28.81 -96.57 28.81
N SER A 604 -28.04 -95.62 28.25
CA SER A 604 -28.51 -94.25 28.01
C SER A 604 -28.27 -93.73 26.58
N ASN A 605 -29.23 -92.97 26.05
CA ASN A 605 -29.13 -92.24 24.78
C ASN A 605 -28.93 -90.72 24.96
N THR A 606 -28.86 -90.22 26.20
CA THR A 606 -28.52 -88.83 26.53
C THR A 606 -27.20 -88.72 27.29
N ARG A 607 -26.84 -89.72 28.10
CA ARG A 607 -25.61 -89.67 28.90
C ARG A 607 -24.41 -90.21 28.12
N VAL A 608 -23.39 -89.37 28.02
CA VAL A 608 -22.19 -89.62 27.22
C VAL A 608 -20.91 -89.39 28.01
N ILE A 609 -19.81 -89.97 27.54
CA ILE A 609 -18.46 -89.50 27.89
C ILE A 609 -17.81 -88.93 26.63
N LEU A 610 -17.00 -87.88 26.79
CA LEU A 610 -16.32 -87.20 25.69
C LEU A 610 -14.82 -87.53 25.77
N LYS A 611 -14.30 -88.28 24.78
CA LYS A 611 -12.86 -88.58 24.68
C LYS A 611 -12.20 -87.68 23.64
N ASN A 612 -10.99 -87.18 23.89
CA ASN A 612 -10.25 -86.47 22.85
C ASN A 612 -9.69 -87.45 21.81
N ALA A 613 -9.89 -87.17 20.51
CA ALA A 613 -9.50 -88.06 19.42
C ALA A 613 -7.98 -88.15 19.18
N GLY A 614 -7.18 -87.25 19.78
CA GLY A 614 -5.72 -87.23 19.63
C GLY A 614 -4.96 -88.11 20.64
N ASN A 615 -5.49 -88.31 21.85
CA ASN A 615 -4.81 -89.04 22.93
C ASN A 615 -5.71 -89.95 23.80
N SER A 616 -7.00 -90.05 23.48
CA SER A 616 -8.03 -90.82 24.19
C SER A 616 -8.31 -90.39 25.65
N PHE A 617 -7.82 -89.23 26.08
CA PHE A 617 -8.14 -88.67 27.41
C PHE A 617 -9.63 -88.29 27.48
N VAL A 618 -10.24 -88.40 28.67
CA VAL A 618 -11.70 -88.25 28.85
C VAL A 618 -11.99 -86.97 29.64
N LEU A 619 -12.96 -86.19 29.16
CA LEU A 619 -13.39 -84.91 29.74
C LEU A 619 -14.20 -85.14 31.04
N PHE A 620 -13.79 -84.56 32.16
CA PHE A 620 -14.45 -84.76 33.46
C PHE A 620 -14.53 -83.51 34.35
N SER A 621 -15.52 -83.50 35.25
CA SER A 621 -15.70 -82.45 36.26
C SER A 621 -14.82 -82.68 37.50
N VAL A 622 -14.14 -81.61 37.93
CA VAL A 622 -13.46 -81.56 39.24
C VAL A 622 -14.39 -80.98 40.32
N GLY A 623 -15.48 -80.33 39.93
CA GLY A 623 -16.46 -79.70 40.82
C GLY A 623 -16.75 -78.24 40.46
N HIS A 624 -17.80 -77.68 41.07
CA HIS A 624 -18.27 -76.32 40.77
C HIS A 624 -17.16 -75.25 40.87
N GLY A 625 -17.03 -74.46 39.81
CA GLY A 625 -16.07 -73.35 39.69
C GLY A 625 -14.67 -73.78 39.25
N GLN A 626 -14.41 -75.09 39.09
CA GLN A 626 -13.10 -75.60 38.69
C GLN A 626 -12.94 -75.66 37.16
N ASN A 627 -11.70 -75.60 36.71
CA ASN A 627 -11.33 -75.93 35.33
C ASN A 627 -11.74 -77.39 35.04
N VAL A 628 -12.39 -77.61 33.90
CA VAL A 628 -12.63 -78.95 33.37
C VAL A 628 -11.30 -79.60 33.02
N ARG A 629 -11.17 -80.88 33.35
CA ARG A 629 -9.96 -81.66 33.07
C ARG A 629 -10.22 -82.72 32.01
N CYS A 630 -9.13 -83.25 31.49
CA CYS A 630 -9.14 -84.30 30.49
C CYS A 630 -7.91 -85.18 30.74
N GLU A 631 -8.12 -86.37 31.31
CA GLU A 631 -7.05 -87.29 31.75
C GLU A 631 -7.39 -88.73 31.30
N ARG A 632 -6.43 -89.66 31.39
CA ARG A 632 -6.59 -91.01 30.81
C ARG A 632 -7.53 -91.92 31.61
N ASP A 633 -7.47 -91.87 32.93
CA ASP A 633 -7.89 -92.98 33.80
C ASP A 633 -9.36 -92.88 34.23
N HIS A 634 -10.21 -92.35 33.34
CA HIS A 634 -11.64 -92.15 33.53
C HIS A 634 -12.44 -92.84 32.41
N ASP A 635 -13.60 -93.40 32.73
CA ASP A 635 -14.46 -94.12 31.78
C ASP A 635 -15.97 -93.97 32.09
N THR A 636 -16.81 -94.89 31.59
CA THR A 636 -18.26 -94.87 31.81
C THR A 636 -18.70 -95.34 33.21
N SER A 637 -17.78 -95.72 34.10
CA SER A 637 -18.09 -96.01 35.51
C SER A 637 -18.00 -94.75 36.39
N ASP A 638 -17.13 -93.80 36.05
CA ASP A 638 -16.98 -92.55 36.80
C ASP A 638 -18.09 -91.55 36.44
N LEU A 639 -18.86 -91.12 37.44
CA LEU A 639 -19.89 -90.10 37.28
C LEU A 639 -19.31 -88.72 36.93
N ALA A 640 -18.06 -88.43 37.29
CA ALA A 640 -17.41 -87.16 36.97
C ALA A 640 -17.10 -87.02 35.47
N ALA A 641 -16.86 -88.13 34.78
CA ALA A 641 -16.59 -88.18 33.34
C ALA A 641 -17.87 -88.23 32.48
N GLN A 642 -19.03 -88.43 33.12
CA GLN A 642 -20.32 -88.57 32.47
C GLN A 642 -21.07 -87.24 32.36
N TRP A 643 -21.61 -86.99 31.17
CA TRP A 643 -22.33 -85.77 30.83
C TRP A 643 -23.67 -86.10 30.19
N ASP A 644 -24.76 -85.58 30.75
CA ASP A 644 -26.07 -85.57 30.11
C ASP A 644 -26.10 -84.51 29.01
N LEU A 645 -26.27 -85.00 27.78
CA LEU A 645 -26.57 -84.21 26.60
C LEU A 645 -28.00 -83.68 26.71
N GLN A 646 -28.15 -82.39 27.01
CA GLN A 646 -29.44 -81.70 27.00
C GLN A 646 -29.68 -81.03 25.65
N GLY A 647 -30.95 -81.00 25.21
CA GLY A 647 -31.37 -80.43 23.93
C GLY A 647 -31.36 -81.42 22.75
N ALA A 648 -30.72 -82.58 22.90
CA ALA A 648 -30.68 -83.66 21.90
C ALA A 648 -30.44 -85.04 22.54
N THR A 649 -30.59 -86.09 21.74
CA THR A 649 -30.04 -87.42 22.02
C THR A 649 -28.87 -87.70 21.07
N VAL A 650 -28.05 -88.71 21.39
CA VAL A 650 -26.95 -89.13 20.50
C VAL A 650 -27.42 -89.61 19.13
N ASP A 651 -28.69 -90.02 19.02
CA ASP A 651 -29.30 -90.52 17.79
C ASP A 651 -29.80 -89.38 16.87
N ASN A 652 -30.25 -88.25 17.44
CA ASN A 652 -30.91 -87.17 16.68
C ASN A 652 -30.11 -85.85 16.58
N VAL A 653 -28.96 -85.74 17.26
CA VAL A 653 -28.12 -84.53 17.21
C VAL A 653 -27.49 -84.31 15.82
N THR A 654 -27.52 -83.06 15.34
CA THR A 654 -26.95 -82.62 14.04
C THR A 654 -26.04 -81.40 14.24
N ASP A 655 -25.28 -81.03 13.21
CA ASP A 655 -24.36 -79.88 13.23
C ASP A 655 -25.03 -78.53 13.54
N ASN A 656 -26.36 -78.44 13.35
CA ASN A 656 -27.17 -77.26 13.69
C ASN A 656 -27.88 -77.37 15.05
N THR A 657 -27.92 -78.57 15.65
CA THR A 657 -28.60 -78.80 16.92
C THR A 657 -27.79 -78.20 18.07
N GLN A 658 -28.38 -77.23 18.77
CA GLN A 658 -27.80 -76.69 19.99
C GLN A 658 -28.00 -77.67 21.15
N VAL A 659 -26.93 -77.95 21.90
CA VAL A 659 -26.91 -78.85 23.05
C VAL A 659 -26.21 -78.20 24.24
N ARG A 660 -26.39 -78.78 25.43
CA ARG A 660 -25.60 -78.48 26.64
C ARG A 660 -25.11 -79.78 27.27
N PHE A 661 -23.98 -79.73 27.96
CA PHE A 661 -23.42 -80.86 28.69
C PHE A 661 -23.54 -80.59 30.19
N CYS A 662 -24.44 -81.30 30.87
CA CYS A 662 -24.60 -81.25 32.33
C CYS A 662 -23.90 -82.47 32.96
N ASN A 663 -23.10 -82.30 34.01
CA ASN A 663 -22.29 -83.35 34.58
C ASN A 663 -23.12 -84.24 35.54
N ALA A 664 -22.95 -85.55 35.43
CA ALA A 664 -23.74 -86.54 36.17
C ALA A 664 -23.39 -86.66 37.66
N LYS A 665 -22.27 -86.06 38.13
CA LYS A 665 -21.81 -86.10 39.52
C LYS A 665 -22.24 -84.89 40.35
N ASP A 666 -22.30 -83.70 39.73
CA ASP A 666 -22.46 -82.43 40.46
C ASP A 666 -23.47 -81.44 39.84
N GLU A 667 -24.18 -81.85 38.79
CA GLU A 667 -25.21 -81.07 38.08
C GLU A 667 -24.71 -79.72 37.51
N THR A 668 -23.38 -79.57 37.36
CA THR A 668 -22.77 -78.40 36.70
C THR A 668 -22.61 -78.60 35.20
N TYR A 669 -22.49 -77.49 34.47
CA TYR A 669 -22.47 -77.45 33.02
C TYR A 669 -21.06 -77.12 32.52
N LEU A 670 -20.69 -77.69 31.38
CA LEU A 670 -19.52 -77.26 30.61
C LEU A 670 -19.71 -75.79 30.19
N ASP A 671 -18.88 -74.90 30.71
CA ASP A 671 -19.05 -73.44 30.61
C ASP A 671 -17.76 -72.79 30.11
N LEU A 672 -17.83 -71.99 29.04
CA LEU A 672 -16.71 -71.14 28.63
C LEU A 672 -16.56 -69.96 29.60
N SER A 673 -15.48 -69.92 30.37
CA SER A 673 -15.28 -68.99 31.49
C SER A 673 -15.61 -67.53 31.14
N GLY A 674 -16.64 -66.97 31.79
CA GLY A 674 -17.11 -65.60 31.58
C GLY A 674 -17.61 -65.27 30.17
N GLY A 675 -17.85 -66.28 29.33
CA GLY A 675 -18.14 -66.11 27.90
C GLY A 675 -16.99 -65.56 27.06
N ASN A 676 -15.76 -65.56 27.58
CA ASN A 676 -14.62 -64.94 26.92
C ASN A 676 -14.15 -65.76 25.71
N THR A 677 -14.20 -65.17 24.51
CA THR A 677 -13.90 -65.85 23.23
C THR A 677 -12.41 -65.80 22.84
N ASN A 678 -11.53 -65.35 23.74
CA ASN A 678 -10.09 -65.31 23.50
C ASN A 678 -9.47 -66.71 23.58
N ASN A 679 -8.50 -66.97 22.70
CA ASN A 679 -7.72 -68.21 22.71
C ASN A 679 -7.01 -68.34 24.07
N GLY A 680 -7.10 -69.53 24.70
CA GLY A 680 -6.55 -69.76 26.05
C GLY A 680 -7.54 -69.59 27.20
N THR A 681 -8.77 -69.11 26.96
CA THR A 681 -9.80 -69.02 28.01
C THR A 681 -10.20 -70.42 28.47
N ALA A 682 -10.22 -70.67 29.79
CA ALA A 682 -10.57 -71.96 30.36
C ALA A 682 -12.04 -72.38 30.10
N PHE A 683 -12.27 -73.68 29.95
CA PHE A 683 -13.58 -74.27 30.20
C PHE A 683 -13.72 -74.66 31.67
N LEU A 684 -14.83 -74.27 32.29
CA LEU A 684 -15.19 -74.51 33.68
C LEU A 684 -16.37 -75.48 33.82
N THR A 685 -16.55 -75.98 35.03
CA THR A 685 -17.76 -76.68 35.47
C THR A 685 -18.59 -75.76 36.34
N TYR A 686 -19.65 -75.17 35.78
CA TYR A 686 -20.37 -74.05 36.40
C TYR A 686 -21.88 -74.31 36.55
N LYS A 687 -22.55 -73.65 37.50
CA LYS A 687 -23.99 -73.84 37.71
C LYS A 687 -24.78 -73.44 36.46
N GLY A 688 -25.83 -74.19 36.15
CA GLY A 688 -26.68 -73.93 34.99
C GLY A 688 -27.34 -72.56 35.07
N HIS A 689 -26.95 -71.64 34.19
CA HIS A 689 -27.59 -70.34 33.98
C HIS A 689 -28.15 -70.19 32.55
N GLY A 690 -27.75 -71.09 31.64
CA GLY A 690 -28.33 -71.19 30.31
C GLY A 690 -27.85 -70.13 29.31
N GLY A 691 -26.81 -69.38 29.63
CA GLY A 691 -26.11 -68.49 28.70
C GLY A 691 -25.46 -69.24 27.53
N ALA A 692 -25.15 -68.51 26.46
CA ALA A 692 -24.59 -69.08 25.22
C ALA A 692 -23.18 -69.69 25.38
N ASN A 693 -22.49 -69.37 26.48
CA ASN A 693 -21.23 -70.00 26.93
C ASN A 693 -21.41 -71.41 27.52
N GLN A 694 -22.64 -71.81 27.88
CA GLN A 694 -23.00 -73.19 28.27
C GLN A 694 -23.67 -73.97 27.12
N ALA A 695 -23.74 -73.37 25.92
CA ALA A 695 -24.43 -73.92 24.76
C ALA A 695 -23.45 -74.18 23.60
N PHE A 696 -23.63 -75.33 22.94
CA PHE A 696 -22.71 -75.84 21.93
C PHE A 696 -23.47 -76.37 20.71
N LYS A 697 -22.82 -76.34 19.53
CA LYS A 697 -23.20 -77.15 18.37
C LYS A 697 -22.15 -78.24 18.15
N LEU A 698 -22.60 -79.45 17.83
CA LEU A 698 -21.74 -80.62 17.62
C LEU A 698 -21.48 -80.79 16.12
N TRP A 699 -20.40 -80.19 15.61
CA TRP A 699 -20.03 -80.28 14.19
C TRP A 699 -19.39 -81.64 13.92
N LYS A 700 -20.13 -82.56 13.29
CA LYS A 700 -19.73 -83.95 13.08
C LYS A 700 -18.64 -84.12 12.01
N HIS A 701 -17.91 -85.23 12.12
CA HIS A 701 -16.93 -85.74 11.17
C HIS A 701 -17.33 -87.16 10.74
#